data_AF-A0A966AUQ6-F1
#
_entry.id   AF-A0A966AUQ6-F1
#
_cell.length_a   1.000
_cell.length_b   1.000
_cell.length_c   1.000
_cell.angle_alpha   90.00
_cell.angle_beta   90.00
_cell.angle_gamma   90.00
#
_symmetry.space_group_name_H-M   'P 1'
#
loop_
_entity.id
_entity.type
_entity.pdbx_description
1 polymer ?
#
loop_
_entity_poly.entity_id
_entity_poly.type
_entity_poly.pdbx_seq_one_letter_code
_entity_poly.pdbx_strand_id
1 'polypeptide(L)'
;MNSRDHLLLLVPFLAIAILLTSSIANGADAPFRRGDVNDDGSVDISDPIVILGYLFSGASTPTCMDASDSNDDAQVNVGDAIHLLGYIFSNGTPPPAPGPFTCGPDITDDTLGCILNSCDSGGDPERIAVGHLLQRIAYGPLPGQIDAVIANGVTETIQQQLSPPPGPDPSPFIGPLEDLYSISIPWAEERFILHPNGQHQYFLGTEEPPADWAQPGFDDSTWLTGTSGFGRGDSDDVTEILEIALGLPSVYTRTIFLSPSSTNPSDLYLKMLYDDGFVAYLNGTEIARSLRTNGLPHLTGTPPPHNQFASQAHEATYAEYFPIPASLLVPGNNVLAIQCHNAANNGDFTLRPTIVSMVPDTNGETRRFFSTSSNLQRVPFIRGIYGEQQLQKVLAEFWENHFTTDEDKVNDFFDGLRNRYGHRVLGTNSGSAKISNTLEFEEYDFFCENALGHFGDLLAYSASSVPMLIYLDNILNFSAQPNENYAREILELHTLGVDNGYTQADIEAVARVFTGWTVTKIPNNLIRPFPEYLTDPITTTHYDLANTPLIEIGDNWQYFKGTTEPSPGTAGEATTQWTMPGFDDTSWLTGATGIGMGDGDDATVLDDMDNNYASFYARTQFTITDPAIPNYLELSVDFDDGYVCYLNGIEIARSSTMNGAGTPPPHTSGTSGGHEAQGRPDLINLNHYRHLLVTGENVLAFQIHNLTITNNDCSFLPRLTLGTPTSRFTHLNDRQGKFTFRFNPSQHDTEAKIIFEGTPYQLNIPAGRTGTQGILDAMDLFAALEAHPGTAQFICIKLIQKFVSDDITLANIGDGSAPIELQSLLASMLSAWYSTPKPGNISVLMETLLDPVERSGPFWSTSNQKIKVKTPLEFINSTLRTLGSPASSDNLVEWSEDMGMKLFERDEPDGFSEIGSDWIGTTTLLQRINFARRFASNVDNDFPWDIADFIGNDAPDAIGVVDIFDEVLFQGAMTEAERCLALEYLETDLNGVFMPLDPAAGDYTNRIREVVGFLFSLPRFQFQ
;
A
#
# COMPACT_ATOMS: atom_id res chain seq x y z
N MET A 1 68.25 -8.02 28.43
CA MET A 1 68.79 -8.20 29.79
C MET A 1 67.60 -8.59 30.65
N ASN A 2 67.48 -9.82 31.16
CA ASN A 2 68.31 -10.47 32.20
C ASN A 2 68.48 -9.60 33.46
N SER A 3 68.29 -10.10 34.67
CA SER A 3 67.65 -11.36 35.13
C SER A 3 67.51 -11.30 36.65
N ARG A 4 66.34 -11.69 37.18
CA ARG A 4 66.01 -12.12 38.55
C ARG A 4 64.52 -12.54 38.51
N ASP A 5 64.09 -13.66 39.09
CA ASP A 5 64.72 -14.47 40.13
C ASP A 5 64.92 -15.97 39.77
N HIS A 6 65.76 -16.63 40.57
CA HIS A 6 65.95 -18.08 40.57
C HIS A 6 66.28 -18.57 41.99
N LEU A 7 65.42 -19.42 42.56
CA LEU A 7 65.71 -20.48 43.55
C LEU A 7 64.47 -21.43 43.49
N LEU A 8 64.56 -22.62 42.87
CA LEU A 8 65.02 -23.90 43.45
C LEU A 8 64.00 -24.48 44.46
N LEU A 9 63.49 -25.72 44.36
CA LEU A 9 63.99 -26.94 43.69
C LEU A 9 62.91 -27.96 43.23
N LEU A 10 63.30 -28.73 42.19
CA LEU A 10 63.00 -30.16 41.91
C LEU A 10 61.65 -30.60 41.32
N VAL A 11 61.72 -31.76 40.63
CA VAL A 11 60.78 -32.31 39.64
C VAL A 11 60.75 -33.88 39.77
N PRO A 12 60.12 -34.69 38.89
CA PRO A 12 58.94 -35.53 39.19
C PRO A 12 59.25 -37.04 39.32
N PHE A 13 58.22 -37.90 39.39
CA PHE A 13 57.94 -39.02 38.42
C PHE A 13 56.74 -39.91 38.86
N LEU A 14 55.87 -40.28 37.90
CA LEU A 14 55.02 -41.52 37.75
C LEU A 14 54.35 -42.23 38.98
N ALA A 15 53.17 -42.87 38.87
CA ALA A 15 52.31 -43.19 37.72
C ALA A 15 50.83 -43.46 38.11
N ILE A 16 49.93 -43.09 37.18
CA ILE A 16 48.67 -43.73 36.73
C ILE A 16 48.01 -44.85 37.59
N ALA A 17 46.73 -44.59 37.92
CA ALA A 17 45.59 -45.51 38.17
C ALA A 17 45.57 -46.46 39.40
N ILE A 18 44.47 -46.38 40.18
CA ILE A 18 43.35 -47.37 40.22
C ILE A 18 42.31 -46.97 41.31
N LEU A 19 41.00 -47.05 40.97
CA LEU A 19 39.80 -46.84 41.82
C LEU A 19 39.63 -45.42 42.41
N LEU A 20 38.48 -44.72 42.31
CA LEU A 20 37.08 -45.07 42.64
C LEU A 20 36.86 -45.50 44.10
N THR A 21 36.88 -44.54 45.03
CA THR A 21 35.74 -44.22 45.94
C THR A 21 36.12 -43.15 46.98
N SER A 22 35.11 -42.43 47.48
CA SER A 22 35.11 -41.57 48.68
C SER A 22 36.19 -40.47 48.83
N SER A 23 35.79 -39.23 48.51
CA SER A 23 36.29 -38.03 49.20
C SER A 23 35.22 -36.93 49.24
N ILE A 24 34.10 -37.18 49.93
CA ILE A 24 33.21 -36.11 50.40
C ILE A 24 33.94 -35.42 51.56
N ALA A 25 34.29 -34.15 51.40
CA ALA A 25 34.76 -33.28 52.49
C ALA A 25 34.71 -31.80 52.04
N ASN A 26 33.75 -31.06 52.58
CA ASN A 26 33.74 -29.58 52.67
C ASN A 26 34.08 -28.82 51.37
N GLY A 27 33.10 -28.75 50.46
CA GLY A 27 32.87 -27.48 49.77
C GLY A 27 32.30 -26.46 50.75
N ALA A 28 32.37 -25.17 50.41
CA ALA A 28 31.35 -24.25 50.89
C ALA A 28 30.09 -24.50 50.05
N ASP A 29 28.91 -24.41 50.66
CA ASP A 29 27.66 -24.50 49.93
C ASP A 29 27.55 -23.39 48.88
N ALA A 30 26.93 -23.70 47.75
CA ALA A 30 26.81 -22.76 46.63
C ALA A 30 25.73 -21.71 46.97
N PRO A 31 25.96 -20.41 46.76
CA PRO A 31 24.98 -19.41 47.15
C PRO A 31 23.65 -19.57 46.39
N PHE A 32 22.55 -19.33 47.09
CA PHE A 32 21.19 -19.48 46.58
C PHE A 32 20.22 -18.46 47.19
N ARG A 33 18.98 -18.45 46.68
CA ARG A 33 17.83 -17.74 47.25
C ARG A 33 16.88 -18.80 47.83
N ARG A 34 16.70 -18.86 49.16
CA ARG A 34 15.82 -19.88 49.77
C ARG A 34 14.37 -19.69 49.30
N GLY A 35 13.77 -20.73 48.74
CA GLY A 35 12.43 -20.71 48.14
C GLY A 35 12.39 -20.53 46.62
N ASP A 36 13.51 -20.18 45.97
CA ASP A 36 13.68 -20.09 44.51
C ASP A 36 14.14 -21.48 44.01
N VAL A 37 13.17 -22.33 43.69
CA VAL A 37 13.35 -23.76 43.41
C VAL A 37 13.47 -24.04 41.93
N ASN A 38 12.92 -23.16 41.10
CA ASN A 38 13.01 -23.23 39.66
C ASN A 38 14.28 -22.59 39.06
N ASP A 39 15.03 -21.80 39.86
CA ASP A 39 16.25 -21.08 39.49
C ASP A 39 16.02 -19.92 38.48
N ASP A 40 14.89 -19.21 38.62
CA ASP A 40 14.51 -18.04 37.79
C ASP A 40 14.81 -16.68 38.42
N GLY A 41 15.15 -16.64 39.71
CA GLY A 41 15.47 -15.44 40.46
C GLY A 41 14.33 -14.91 41.33
N SER A 42 13.14 -15.51 41.29
CA SER A 42 11.96 -15.12 42.05
C SER A 42 11.51 -16.20 43.05
N VAL A 43 10.39 -15.96 43.75
CA VAL A 43 9.75 -16.95 44.64
C VAL A 43 8.25 -16.84 44.45
N ASP A 44 7.70 -17.68 43.59
CA ASP A 44 6.37 -17.54 42.99
C ASP A 44 5.58 -18.87 42.99
N ILE A 45 4.44 -18.97 42.30
CA ILE A 45 3.61 -20.19 42.30
C ILE A 45 4.29 -21.39 41.60
N SER A 46 5.30 -21.17 40.76
CA SER A 46 6.01 -22.22 40.03
C SER A 46 6.94 -23.04 40.93
N ASP A 47 7.57 -22.42 41.94
CA ASP A 47 8.45 -23.10 42.89
C ASP A 47 7.78 -24.25 43.68
N PRO A 48 6.63 -24.05 44.36
CA PRO A 48 5.91 -25.15 44.98
C PRO A 48 5.39 -26.17 43.96
N ILE A 49 5.21 -25.82 42.67
CA ILE A 49 4.90 -26.79 41.61
C ILE A 49 6.13 -27.66 41.30
N VAL A 50 7.35 -27.10 41.26
CA VAL A 50 8.59 -27.89 41.12
C VAL A 50 8.79 -28.83 42.32
N ILE A 51 8.64 -28.34 43.56
CA ILE A 51 8.69 -29.17 44.77
C ILE A 51 7.69 -30.35 44.67
N LEU A 52 6.42 -30.07 44.34
CA LEU A 52 5.39 -31.10 44.25
C LEU A 52 5.62 -32.07 43.07
N GLY A 53 6.16 -31.59 41.94
CA GLY A 53 6.52 -32.40 40.79
C GLY A 53 7.66 -33.37 41.09
N TYR A 54 8.68 -32.91 41.82
CA TYR A 54 9.76 -33.76 42.34
C TYR A 54 9.23 -34.82 43.32
N LEU A 55 8.43 -34.41 44.31
CA LEU A 55 7.92 -35.30 45.36
C LEU A 55 6.91 -36.35 44.88
N PHE A 56 6.07 -36.04 43.88
CA PHE A 56 4.92 -36.88 43.51
C PHE A 56 4.88 -37.34 42.05
N SER A 57 5.48 -36.59 41.12
CA SER A 57 5.41 -36.89 39.68
C SER A 57 6.67 -37.51 39.12
N GLY A 58 7.76 -37.58 39.89
CA GLY A 58 9.05 -38.12 39.43
C GLY A 58 9.76 -37.19 38.45
N ALA A 59 9.59 -35.88 38.61
CA ALA A 59 10.39 -34.88 37.92
C ALA A 59 11.88 -35.00 38.30
N SER A 60 12.75 -34.33 37.55
CA SER A 60 14.17 -34.17 37.89
C SER A 60 14.33 -33.59 39.30
N THR A 61 15.39 -34.00 40.00
CA THR A 61 15.81 -33.37 41.26
C THR A 61 16.10 -31.88 41.01
N PRO A 62 15.64 -30.95 41.86
CA PRO A 62 15.99 -29.53 41.78
C PRO A 62 17.51 -29.29 41.77
N THR A 63 17.95 -28.19 41.14
CA THR A 63 19.36 -27.77 41.07
C THR A 63 19.93 -27.43 42.45
N CYS A 64 19.07 -26.89 43.32
CA CYS A 64 19.38 -26.42 44.67
C CYS A 64 18.39 -27.03 45.67
N MET A 65 18.88 -27.97 46.49
CA MET A 65 18.04 -28.71 47.44
C MET A 65 17.65 -27.87 48.67
N ASP A 66 18.48 -26.89 49.02
CA ASP A 66 18.31 -26.00 50.17
C ASP A 66 17.36 -24.84 49.83
N ALA A 67 17.29 -24.45 48.56
CA ALA A 67 16.19 -23.62 48.07
C ALA A 67 14.85 -24.38 48.09
N SER A 68 14.89 -25.69 47.82
CA SER A 68 13.72 -26.59 47.89
C SER A 68 13.25 -26.84 49.33
N ASP A 69 14.16 -26.79 50.31
CA ASP A 69 13.84 -26.68 51.74
C ASP A 69 13.56 -25.21 52.07
N SER A 70 12.39 -24.76 51.62
CA SER A 70 11.96 -23.38 51.83
C SER A 70 11.75 -23.06 53.31
N ASN A 71 11.50 -24.08 54.15
CA ASN A 71 11.06 -23.93 55.53
C ASN A 71 12.17 -24.12 56.58
N ASP A 72 13.38 -24.52 56.18
CA ASP A 72 14.58 -24.68 57.02
C ASP A 72 14.41 -25.81 58.08
N ASP A 73 13.81 -26.95 57.68
CA ASP A 73 13.61 -28.14 58.54
C ASP A 73 14.47 -29.38 58.20
N ALA A 74 15.44 -29.19 57.30
CA ALA A 74 16.40 -30.15 56.75
C ALA A 74 15.78 -31.33 55.96
N GLN A 75 14.58 -31.14 55.41
CA GLN A 75 13.80 -32.15 54.69
C GLN A 75 12.88 -31.55 53.62
N VAL A 76 13.33 -31.45 52.37
CA VAL A 76 12.47 -31.12 51.21
C VAL A 76 11.21 -32.03 51.18
N ASN A 77 10.05 -31.46 51.49
CA ASN A 77 8.79 -32.20 51.68
C ASN A 77 7.55 -31.35 51.33
N VAL A 78 6.36 -31.86 51.65
CA VAL A 78 5.09 -31.15 51.37
C VAL A 78 4.95 -29.89 52.24
N GLY A 79 5.63 -29.85 53.38
CA GLY A 79 5.75 -28.68 54.24
C GLY A 79 6.28 -27.45 53.49
N ASP A 80 7.27 -27.63 52.62
CA ASP A 80 7.89 -26.54 51.85
C ASP A 80 6.96 -25.95 50.80
N ALA A 81 6.27 -26.80 50.03
CA ALA A 81 5.26 -26.35 49.09
C ALA A 81 4.11 -25.62 49.80
N ILE A 82 3.72 -26.07 51.00
CA ILE A 82 2.73 -25.39 51.85
C ILE A 82 3.29 -24.07 52.41
N HIS A 83 4.58 -24.01 52.75
CA HIS A 83 5.23 -22.82 53.28
C HIS A 83 5.34 -21.71 52.22
N LEU A 84 5.81 -22.04 51.01
CA LEU A 84 5.86 -21.10 49.88
C LEU A 84 4.46 -20.58 49.54
N LEU A 85 3.47 -21.47 49.35
CA LEU A 85 2.08 -21.05 49.10
C LEU A 85 1.50 -20.20 50.25
N GLY A 86 1.91 -20.45 51.50
CA GLY A 86 1.56 -19.64 52.67
C GLY A 86 2.22 -18.25 52.68
N TYR A 87 3.48 -18.16 52.26
CA TYR A 87 4.19 -16.89 52.05
C TYR A 87 3.51 -16.08 50.93
N ILE A 88 3.41 -16.66 49.73
CA ILE A 88 2.88 -16.04 48.50
C ILE A 88 1.44 -15.55 48.67
N PHE A 89 0.52 -16.41 49.13
CA PHE A 89 -0.92 -16.12 49.11
C PHE A 89 -1.53 -15.72 50.46
N SER A 90 -0.85 -15.99 51.58
CA SER A 90 -1.43 -15.80 52.93
C SER A 90 -0.66 -14.83 53.81
N ASN A 91 0.31 -14.09 53.25
CA ASN A 91 1.17 -13.15 53.98
C ASN A 91 1.88 -13.83 55.17
N GLY A 92 2.34 -15.07 54.91
CA GLY A 92 3.10 -15.89 55.85
C GLY A 92 4.48 -15.32 56.15
N THR A 93 5.25 -16.00 57.00
CA THR A 93 6.68 -15.69 57.11
C THR A 93 7.35 -15.94 55.76
N PRO A 94 8.27 -15.07 55.30
CA PRO A 94 9.12 -15.38 54.16
C PRO A 94 10.02 -16.59 54.48
N PRO A 95 10.54 -17.29 53.45
CA PRO A 95 11.62 -18.26 53.61
C PRO A 95 12.75 -17.72 54.50
N PRO A 96 13.34 -18.54 55.39
CA PRO A 96 14.51 -18.15 56.17
C PRO A 96 15.71 -17.77 55.32
N ALA A 97 16.68 -17.09 55.94
CA ALA A 97 17.93 -16.73 55.26
C ALA A 97 18.61 -17.98 54.67
N PRO A 98 19.24 -17.90 53.48
CA PRO A 98 19.55 -16.68 52.72
C PRO A 98 18.35 -15.94 52.11
N GLY A 99 17.30 -16.67 51.70
CA GLY A 99 16.19 -16.13 50.90
C GLY A 99 15.17 -15.25 51.63
N PRO A 100 14.06 -14.90 50.94
CA PRO A 100 13.87 -15.03 49.49
C PRO A 100 14.58 -13.89 48.72
N PHE A 101 14.80 -12.74 49.36
CA PHE A 101 15.33 -11.52 48.71
C PHE A 101 16.85 -11.39 48.74
N THR A 102 17.55 -12.30 49.42
CA THR A 102 19.02 -12.27 49.54
C THR A 102 19.60 -13.54 48.96
N CYS A 103 20.66 -13.37 48.17
CA CYS A 103 21.62 -14.42 47.89
C CYS A 103 22.48 -14.71 49.13
N GLY A 104 22.76 -15.98 49.38
CA GLY A 104 23.83 -16.40 50.30
C GLY A 104 24.01 -17.92 50.31
N PRO A 105 25.11 -18.45 50.85
CA PRO A 105 25.21 -19.87 51.17
C PRO A 105 24.25 -20.20 52.32
N ASP A 106 23.98 -21.48 52.57
CA ASP A 106 23.26 -21.85 53.79
C ASP A 106 24.04 -21.41 55.05
N ILE A 107 23.28 -20.94 56.05
CA ILE A 107 23.75 -20.55 57.38
C ILE A 107 23.39 -21.58 58.45
N THR A 108 22.55 -22.54 58.08
CA THR A 108 22.17 -23.75 58.82
C THR A 108 23.08 -24.91 58.38
N ASP A 109 23.42 -25.84 59.28
CA ASP A 109 24.51 -26.83 59.09
C ASP A 109 23.94 -28.25 59.06
N ASP A 110 23.49 -28.72 57.88
CA ASP A 110 22.90 -30.06 57.69
C ASP A 110 23.53 -30.94 56.57
N THR A 111 22.73 -31.55 55.71
CA THR A 111 23.12 -32.58 54.72
C THR A 111 22.45 -32.42 53.35
N LEU A 112 21.65 -31.37 53.15
CA LEU A 112 21.32 -30.86 51.82
C LEU A 112 22.56 -30.14 51.21
N GLY A 113 22.40 -29.37 50.14
CA GLY A 113 23.49 -28.68 49.45
C GLY A 113 23.14 -28.34 47.99
N CYS A 114 23.50 -27.12 47.55
CA CYS A 114 23.28 -26.64 46.20
C CYS A 114 24.49 -26.89 45.29
N ILE A 115 24.24 -27.38 44.08
CA ILE A 115 25.30 -27.91 43.19
C ILE A 115 25.96 -26.79 42.37
N LEU A 116 25.23 -25.70 42.11
CA LEU A 116 25.61 -24.52 41.34
C LEU A 116 25.15 -23.25 42.06
N ASN A 117 25.68 -22.09 41.67
CA ASN A 117 25.35 -20.79 42.27
C ASN A 117 24.05 -20.22 41.69
N SER A 118 22.90 -20.49 42.32
CA SER A 118 21.58 -19.98 41.92
C SER A 118 21.33 -18.52 42.35
N CYS A 119 22.38 -17.70 42.28
CA CYS A 119 22.31 -16.26 42.54
C CYS A 119 22.67 -15.40 41.32
N ASP A 120 23.53 -15.92 40.43
CA ASP A 120 23.92 -15.24 39.19
C ASP A 120 22.90 -15.49 38.06
N SER A 121 22.02 -16.48 38.25
CA SER A 121 20.82 -16.74 37.48
C SER A 121 19.75 -15.64 37.69
N GLY A 122 18.92 -15.44 36.67
CA GLY A 122 17.84 -14.45 36.68
C GLY A 122 18.26 -13.01 36.34
N GLY A 123 19.49 -12.79 35.88
CA GLY A 123 19.97 -11.54 35.26
C GLY A 123 19.96 -10.27 36.13
N ASP A 124 20.16 -9.11 35.48
CA ASP A 124 19.97 -7.79 36.10
C ASP A 124 18.49 -7.37 35.95
N PRO A 125 17.73 -7.18 37.05
CA PRO A 125 16.31 -6.84 36.98
C PRO A 125 15.99 -5.55 36.20
N GLU A 126 16.86 -4.52 36.21
CA GLU A 126 16.61 -3.30 35.43
C GLU A 126 16.86 -3.55 33.93
N ARG A 127 17.86 -4.39 33.58
CA ARG A 127 18.10 -4.81 32.19
C ARG A 127 17.00 -5.72 31.66
N ILE A 128 16.41 -6.58 32.50
CA ILE A 128 15.24 -7.39 32.15
C ILE A 128 13.99 -6.52 31.98
N ALA A 129 13.74 -5.58 32.89
CA ALA A 129 12.62 -4.64 32.78
C ALA A 129 12.73 -3.75 31.52
N VAL A 130 13.93 -3.26 31.20
CA VAL A 130 14.20 -2.51 29.96
C VAL A 130 14.13 -3.41 28.72
N GLY A 131 14.58 -4.66 28.81
CA GLY A 131 14.42 -5.67 27.75
C GLY A 131 12.95 -5.93 27.44
N HIS A 132 12.11 -6.14 28.46
CA HIS A 132 10.67 -6.29 28.31
C HIS A 132 10.00 -5.05 27.71
N LEU A 133 10.32 -3.85 28.24
CA LEU A 133 9.86 -2.59 27.66
C LEU A 133 10.18 -2.53 26.15
N LEU A 134 11.42 -2.83 25.77
CA LEU A 134 11.87 -2.80 24.37
C LEU A 134 11.31 -3.95 23.52
N GLN A 135 10.81 -5.06 24.08
CA GLN A 135 10.02 -6.06 23.33
C GLN A 135 8.54 -5.66 23.17
N ARG A 136 8.05 -4.65 23.92
CA ARG A 136 6.66 -4.18 23.92
C ARG A 136 6.45 -2.89 23.12
N ILE A 137 7.24 -1.84 23.39
CA ILE A 137 7.11 -0.52 22.72
C ILE A 137 8.02 -0.38 21.49
N ALA A 138 8.76 -1.44 21.16
CA ALA A 138 9.62 -1.59 20.02
C ALA A 138 9.63 -3.08 19.64
N TYR A 139 10.18 -3.43 18.48
CA TYR A 139 10.33 -4.84 18.09
C TYR A 139 11.59 -5.48 18.71
N GLY A 140 11.81 -5.33 20.01
CA GLY A 140 13.03 -5.77 20.70
C GLY A 140 14.20 -4.77 20.66
N PRO A 141 15.24 -4.98 21.46
CA PRO A 141 16.42 -4.10 21.53
C PRO A 141 17.33 -4.23 20.30
N LEU A 142 17.99 -3.13 19.92
CA LEU A 142 19.23 -3.14 19.14
C LEU A 142 20.45 -3.41 20.06
N PRO A 143 21.60 -3.87 19.54
CA PRO A 143 22.84 -3.98 20.31
C PRO A 143 23.17 -2.70 21.10
N GLY A 144 23.38 -2.83 22.41
CA GLY A 144 23.67 -1.72 23.33
C GLY A 144 22.47 -0.79 23.65
N GLN A 145 21.29 -1.00 23.07
CA GLN A 145 20.12 -0.13 23.33
C GLN A 145 19.64 -0.20 24.78
N ILE A 146 19.76 -1.37 25.44
CA ILE A 146 19.38 -1.54 26.85
C ILE A 146 20.21 -0.61 27.75
N ASP A 147 21.55 -0.62 27.61
CA ASP A 147 22.42 0.25 28.39
C ASP A 147 22.20 1.74 28.07
N ALA A 148 21.86 2.07 26.82
CA ALA A 148 21.49 3.44 26.44
C ALA A 148 20.21 3.91 27.15
N VAL A 149 19.18 3.06 27.26
CA VAL A 149 17.94 3.37 27.98
C VAL A 149 18.16 3.48 29.49
N ILE A 150 18.98 2.59 30.08
CA ILE A 150 19.36 2.67 31.50
C ILE A 150 20.16 3.95 31.80
N ALA A 151 21.10 4.33 30.92
CA ALA A 151 21.91 5.53 31.07
C ALA A 151 21.12 6.84 30.84
N ASN A 152 20.11 6.82 29.98
CA ASN A 152 19.23 7.97 29.70
C ASN A 152 18.06 8.11 30.69
N GLY A 153 17.70 7.05 31.40
CA GLY A 153 16.50 6.96 32.22
C GLY A 153 15.32 6.34 31.46
N VAL A 154 14.71 5.30 32.05
CA VAL A 154 13.55 4.60 31.45
C VAL A 154 12.33 5.53 31.35
N THR A 155 12.10 6.36 32.37
CA THR A 155 11.02 7.36 32.40
C THR A 155 11.19 8.40 31.29
N GLU A 156 12.39 8.98 31.14
CA GLU A 156 12.69 9.91 30.04
C GLU A 156 12.61 9.24 28.66
N THR A 157 12.99 7.97 28.55
CA THR A 157 12.88 7.19 27.29
C THR A 157 11.42 6.99 26.88
N ILE A 158 10.54 6.58 27.81
CA ILE A 158 9.11 6.41 27.53
C ILE A 158 8.47 7.76 27.16
N GLN A 159 8.80 8.84 27.87
CA GLN A 159 8.29 10.17 27.56
C GLN A 159 8.74 10.69 26.19
N GLN A 160 9.94 10.34 25.71
CA GLN A 160 10.38 10.64 24.33
C GLN A 160 9.56 9.88 23.28
N GLN A 161 9.13 8.65 23.58
CA GLN A 161 8.30 7.84 22.69
C GLN A 161 6.82 8.27 22.70
N LEU A 162 6.32 8.79 23.83
CA LEU A 162 4.96 9.35 23.96
C LEU A 162 4.83 10.77 23.40
N SER A 163 5.89 11.57 23.43
CA SER A 163 5.94 12.93 22.87
C SER A 163 7.01 13.07 21.77
N PRO A 164 6.85 12.38 20.63
CA PRO A 164 7.78 12.45 19.51
C PRO A 164 7.87 13.87 18.91
N PRO A 165 9.00 14.26 18.32
CA PRO A 165 9.12 15.52 17.60
C PRO A 165 8.23 15.53 16.35
N PRO A 166 7.55 16.64 16.01
CA PRO A 166 6.65 16.69 14.86
C PRO A 166 7.42 16.69 13.53
N GLY A 167 6.95 15.87 12.59
CA GLY A 167 7.56 15.62 11.29
C GLY A 167 7.94 14.15 11.09
N PRO A 168 8.62 13.81 9.98
CA PRO A 168 9.03 12.44 9.69
C PRO A 168 10.05 11.92 10.72
N ASP A 169 10.13 10.59 10.83
CA ASP A 169 11.09 9.90 11.69
C ASP A 169 12.53 10.37 11.37
N PRO A 170 13.35 10.73 12.38
CA PRO A 170 14.70 11.27 12.15
C PRO A 170 15.70 10.25 11.59
N SER A 171 15.35 8.96 11.57
CA SER A 171 16.22 7.89 11.09
C SER A 171 16.71 8.11 9.65
N PRO A 172 18.04 8.18 9.41
CA PRO A 172 18.60 8.42 8.08
C PRO A 172 18.47 7.21 7.13
N PHE A 173 17.95 6.07 7.63
CA PHE A 173 17.87 4.81 6.88
C PHE A 173 16.50 4.57 6.23
N ILE A 174 15.40 5.01 6.87
CA ILE A 174 14.04 4.72 6.39
C ILE A 174 13.83 5.24 4.97
N GLY A 175 14.09 6.53 4.72
CA GLY A 175 13.88 7.14 3.41
C GLY A 175 14.61 6.41 2.26
N PRO A 176 15.95 6.29 2.32
CA PRO A 176 16.73 5.60 1.29
C PRO A 176 16.37 4.12 1.06
N LEU A 177 15.80 3.43 2.06
CA LEU A 177 15.35 2.04 1.91
C LEU A 177 13.94 1.95 1.32
N GLU A 178 13.02 2.83 1.70
CA GLU A 178 11.70 2.94 1.05
C GLU A 178 11.83 3.38 -0.42
N ASP A 179 12.78 4.26 -0.73
CA ASP A 179 13.12 4.68 -2.10
C ASP A 179 13.85 3.60 -2.93
N LEU A 180 14.26 2.47 -2.33
CA LEU A 180 14.78 1.32 -3.08
C LEU A 180 13.65 0.45 -3.66
N TYR A 181 12.51 0.38 -2.97
CA TYR A 181 11.37 -0.47 -3.33
C TYR A 181 10.18 0.31 -3.94
N SER A 182 10.29 1.64 -4.03
CA SER A 182 9.27 2.53 -4.60
C SER A 182 9.83 3.45 -5.69
N ILE A 183 8.95 3.85 -6.60
CA ILE A 183 9.27 4.81 -7.67
C ILE A 183 8.92 6.21 -7.17
N SER A 184 9.93 6.95 -6.69
CA SER A 184 9.77 8.36 -6.28
C SER A 184 9.64 9.29 -7.49
N ILE A 185 8.48 9.96 -7.61
CA ILE A 185 8.10 10.85 -8.71
C ILE A 185 7.87 12.28 -8.19
N PRO A 186 8.62 13.29 -8.67
CA PRO A 186 8.38 14.69 -8.34
C PRO A 186 7.01 15.19 -8.79
N TRP A 187 6.36 16.02 -7.99
CA TRP A 187 5.10 16.65 -8.37
C TRP A 187 5.33 17.68 -9.47
N ALA A 188 4.59 17.52 -10.58
CA ALA A 188 4.58 18.45 -11.70
C ALA A 188 3.19 18.44 -12.37
N GLU A 189 2.80 19.58 -12.94
CA GLU A 189 1.70 19.69 -13.90
C GLU A 189 2.22 19.29 -15.29
N GLU A 190 1.59 18.29 -15.90
CA GLU A 190 1.93 17.86 -17.27
C GLU A 190 1.08 18.62 -18.30
N ARG A 191 1.75 19.51 -19.06
CA ARG A 191 1.12 20.24 -20.15
C ARG A 191 1.35 19.51 -21.47
N PHE A 192 0.32 18.79 -21.91
CA PHE A 192 0.30 18.09 -23.20
C PHE A 192 0.52 19.04 -24.38
N ILE A 193 1.51 18.72 -25.20
CA ILE A 193 1.75 19.31 -26.53
C ILE A 193 1.25 18.33 -27.60
N LEU A 194 1.62 17.05 -27.47
CA LEU A 194 0.93 15.92 -28.09
C LEU A 194 0.21 15.16 -26.98
N HIS A 195 -1.11 15.03 -27.11
CA HIS A 195 -1.95 14.26 -26.18
C HIS A 195 -1.87 12.77 -26.51
N PRO A 196 -2.07 11.87 -25.52
CA PRO A 196 -2.22 10.44 -25.78
C PRO A 196 -3.46 10.15 -26.64
N ASN A 197 -3.51 8.94 -27.18
CA ASN A 197 -4.60 8.39 -27.99
C ASN A 197 -4.93 9.22 -29.25
N GLY A 198 -3.92 9.88 -29.82
CA GLY A 198 -4.02 10.56 -31.12
C GLY A 198 -4.11 9.61 -32.31
N GLN A 199 -4.70 10.07 -33.40
CA GLN A 199 -4.64 9.37 -34.69
C GLN A 199 -3.20 9.40 -35.23
N HIS A 200 -2.72 8.25 -35.67
CA HIS A 200 -1.41 8.05 -36.31
C HIS A 200 -1.60 7.33 -37.64
N GLN A 201 -0.77 7.66 -38.62
CA GLN A 201 -0.50 6.76 -39.74
C GLN A 201 0.53 5.72 -39.30
N TYR A 202 0.36 4.46 -39.66
CA TYR A 202 1.23 3.37 -39.27
C TYR A 202 1.52 2.37 -40.40
N PHE A 203 2.70 1.77 -40.32
CA PHE A 203 3.22 0.82 -41.31
C PHE A 203 3.83 -0.38 -40.59
N LEU A 204 3.34 -1.57 -40.94
CA LEU A 204 3.83 -2.83 -40.38
C LEU A 204 5.21 -3.12 -40.96
N GLY A 205 6.22 -3.30 -40.10
CA GLY A 205 7.63 -3.54 -40.44
C GLY A 205 7.90 -4.91 -41.09
N THR A 206 7.27 -5.13 -42.23
CA THR A 206 7.37 -6.34 -43.08
C THR A 206 8.36 -6.15 -44.23
N GLU A 207 8.67 -4.90 -44.58
CA GLU A 207 9.79 -4.46 -45.42
C GLU A 207 10.34 -3.11 -44.91
N GLU A 208 11.40 -2.56 -45.52
CA GLU A 208 11.91 -1.24 -45.13
C GLU A 208 11.02 -0.11 -45.66
N PRO A 209 10.61 0.86 -44.83
CA PRO A 209 9.98 2.09 -45.33
C PRO A 209 11.00 2.97 -46.08
N PRO A 210 10.54 3.96 -46.86
CA PRO A 210 11.42 4.92 -47.53
C PRO A 210 12.36 5.64 -46.55
N ALA A 211 13.61 5.90 -46.96
CA ALA A 211 14.65 6.42 -46.05
C ALA A 211 14.36 7.82 -45.45
N ASP A 212 13.37 8.53 -45.98
CA ASP A 212 12.85 9.81 -45.51
C ASP A 212 11.56 9.70 -44.68
N TRP A 213 11.10 8.49 -44.32
CA TRP A 213 9.85 8.26 -43.57
C TRP A 213 9.73 9.04 -42.26
N ALA A 214 10.84 9.41 -41.61
CA ALA A 214 10.81 10.21 -40.38
C ALA A 214 10.69 11.73 -40.61
N GLN A 215 10.79 12.21 -41.86
CA GLN A 215 10.85 13.63 -42.19
C GLN A 215 9.46 14.31 -42.20
N PRO A 216 9.37 15.64 -41.92
CA PRO A 216 8.08 16.35 -41.92
C PRO A 216 7.35 16.34 -43.27
N GLY A 217 8.07 16.28 -44.39
CA GLY A 217 7.52 16.34 -45.75
C GLY A 217 7.26 14.99 -46.41
N PHE A 218 7.35 13.89 -45.66
CA PHE A 218 7.04 12.55 -46.17
C PHE A 218 5.51 12.36 -46.33
N ASP A 219 5.10 11.74 -47.43
CA ASP A 219 3.70 11.41 -47.74
C ASP A 219 3.36 10.02 -47.19
N ASP A 220 2.58 10.00 -46.11
CA ASP A 220 2.08 8.81 -45.42
C ASP A 220 0.63 8.46 -45.79
N SER A 221 0.05 9.08 -46.82
CA SER A 221 -1.36 8.88 -47.20
C SER A 221 -1.72 7.47 -47.68
N THR A 222 -0.73 6.60 -47.90
CA THR A 222 -0.92 5.17 -48.23
C THR A 222 -0.59 4.22 -47.09
N TRP A 223 -0.33 4.73 -45.88
CA TRP A 223 -0.14 3.93 -44.67
C TRP A 223 -1.51 3.53 -44.08
N LEU A 224 -1.51 2.63 -43.10
CA LEU A 224 -2.72 2.28 -42.36
C LEU A 224 -3.01 3.37 -41.33
N THR A 225 -4.27 3.70 -41.08
CA THR A 225 -4.64 4.71 -40.07
C THR A 225 -5.13 4.01 -38.79
N GLY A 226 -4.61 4.41 -37.64
CA GLY A 226 -4.96 3.85 -36.33
C GLY A 226 -4.89 4.88 -35.22
N THR A 227 -5.36 4.52 -34.03
CA THR A 227 -5.36 5.37 -32.85
C THR A 227 -4.29 4.90 -31.87
N SER A 228 -3.46 5.84 -31.41
CA SER A 228 -2.42 5.63 -30.40
C SER A 228 -3.02 5.01 -29.13
N GLY A 229 -2.24 4.17 -28.45
CA GLY A 229 -2.83 2.94 -27.91
C GLY A 229 -2.75 1.81 -28.94
N PHE A 230 -1.63 1.74 -29.66
CA PHE A 230 -1.28 0.56 -30.44
C PHE A 230 -0.74 -0.50 -29.49
N GLY A 231 -1.06 -1.75 -29.74
CA GLY A 231 -0.52 -2.85 -28.94
C GLY A 231 -1.05 -4.21 -29.36
N ARG A 232 -0.87 -5.18 -28.47
CA ARG A 232 -1.53 -6.48 -28.50
C ARG A 232 -1.52 -7.10 -27.10
N GLY A 233 -2.57 -7.86 -26.78
CA GLY A 233 -2.55 -8.86 -25.71
C GLY A 233 -3.16 -8.43 -24.36
N ASP A 234 -3.11 -7.14 -24.03
CA ASP A 234 -3.63 -6.60 -22.76
C ASP A 234 -5.17 -6.41 -22.72
N SER A 235 -5.81 -6.38 -23.90
CA SER A 235 -7.24 -6.06 -24.10
C SER A 235 -7.66 -4.64 -23.67
N ASP A 236 -6.73 -3.68 -23.59
CA ASP A 236 -7.03 -2.26 -23.42
C ASP A 236 -6.54 -1.33 -24.54
N ASP A 237 -5.89 -1.89 -25.57
CA ASP A 237 -5.53 -1.20 -26.80
C ASP A 237 -6.68 -0.58 -27.59
N VAL A 238 -6.36 0.56 -28.23
CA VAL A 238 -7.23 1.30 -29.14
C VAL A 238 -6.97 0.95 -30.60
N THR A 239 -5.83 0.31 -30.91
CA THR A 239 -5.55 -0.30 -32.23
C THR A 239 -4.69 -1.55 -32.05
N GLU A 240 -5.34 -2.72 -32.06
CA GLU A 240 -4.67 -4.03 -31.97
C GLU A 240 -3.87 -4.33 -33.26
N ILE A 241 -2.59 -4.67 -33.11
CA ILE A 241 -1.72 -5.12 -34.20
C ILE A 241 -1.60 -6.64 -34.16
N LEU A 242 -2.54 -7.32 -34.81
CA LEU A 242 -2.64 -8.78 -34.83
C LEU A 242 -1.38 -9.46 -35.40
N GLU A 243 -0.64 -8.82 -36.30
CA GLU A 243 0.59 -9.34 -36.91
C GLU A 243 1.75 -9.54 -35.91
N ILE A 244 1.71 -8.91 -34.73
CA ILE A 244 2.62 -9.21 -33.61
C ILE A 244 2.57 -10.71 -33.28
N ALA A 245 1.38 -11.35 -33.33
CA ALA A 245 1.19 -12.79 -33.14
C ALA A 245 1.98 -13.67 -34.14
N LEU A 246 2.35 -13.10 -35.28
CA LEU A 246 3.02 -13.77 -36.38
C LEU A 246 4.54 -13.49 -36.40
N GLY A 247 5.06 -12.82 -35.38
CA GLY A 247 6.47 -12.46 -35.24
C GLY A 247 6.86 -11.20 -36.00
N LEU A 248 5.95 -10.22 -36.12
CA LEU A 248 6.28 -8.90 -36.67
C LEU A 248 7.34 -8.20 -35.80
N PRO A 249 8.54 -7.85 -36.33
CA PRO A 249 9.62 -7.32 -35.49
C PRO A 249 9.48 -5.85 -35.13
N SER A 250 8.81 -5.05 -35.97
CA SER A 250 8.61 -3.61 -35.74
C SER A 250 7.30 -3.06 -36.32
N VAL A 251 6.84 -1.95 -35.73
CA VAL A 251 5.73 -1.13 -36.23
C VAL A 251 6.21 0.31 -36.30
N TYR A 252 6.08 0.93 -37.47
CA TYR A 252 6.37 2.35 -37.67
C TYR A 252 5.08 3.15 -37.49
N THR A 253 5.14 4.29 -36.81
CA THR A 253 4.01 5.23 -36.69
C THR A 253 4.45 6.67 -36.91
N ARG A 254 3.51 7.51 -37.35
CA ARG A 254 3.69 8.95 -37.58
C ARG A 254 2.42 9.69 -37.16
N THR A 255 2.56 10.86 -36.54
CA THR A 255 1.44 11.76 -36.25
C THR A 255 1.83 13.22 -36.40
N ILE A 256 0.86 14.06 -36.80
CA ILE A 256 0.99 15.50 -36.96
C ILE A 256 0.32 16.17 -35.76
N PHE A 257 1.05 17.04 -35.05
CA PHE A 257 0.53 17.78 -33.91
C PHE A 257 0.91 19.27 -33.97
N LEU A 258 0.14 20.11 -33.28
CA LEU A 258 0.37 21.55 -33.23
C LEU A 258 1.22 21.93 -32.03
N SER A 259 2.13 22.89 -32.23
CA SER A 259 2.82 23.59 -31.14
C SER A 259 2.47 25.09 -31.16
N PRO A 260 2.09 25.70 -30.01
CA PRO A 260 1.65 27.09 -29.94
C PRO A 260 2.75 28.08 -30.28
N SER A 261 2.36 29.22 -30.88
CA SER A 261 3.31 30.21 -31.42
C SER A 261 3.99 31.10 -30.37
N SER A 262 3.56 31.03 -29.11
CA SER A 262 3.89 32.02 -28.06
C SER A 262 4.67 31.45 -26.87
N THR A 263 4.89 30.14 -26.78
CA THR A 263 5.60 29.49 -25.68
C THR A 263 6.62 28.47 -26.17
N ASN A 264 7.91 28.76 -25.98
CA ASN A 264 8.91 27.71 -25.85
C ASN A 264 8.80 27.15 -24.42
N PRO A 265 8.30 25.93 -24.20
CA PRO A 265 8.33 25.31 -22.89
C PRO A 265 9.78 25.08 -22.44
N SER A 266 10.06 25.32 -21.16
CA SER A 266 11.16 24.61 -20.50
C SER A 266 10.73 23.17 -20.24
N ASP A 267 11.72 22.30 -19.97
CA ASP A 267 11.48 20.98 -19.37
C ASP A 267 10.47 20.13 -20.19
N LEU A 268 10.76 20.02 -21.48
CA LEU A 268 9.97 19.30 -22.47
C LEU A 268 10.45 17.84 -22.58
N TYR A 269 9.51 16.90 -22.54
CA TYR A 269 9.78 15.46 -22.56
C TYR A 269 8.91 14.74 -23.60
N LEU A 270 9.48 13.72 -24.24
CA LEU A 270 8.74 12.63 -24.84
C LEU A 270 8.38 11.64 -23.72
N LYS A 271 7.08 11.48 -23.45
CA LYS A 271 6.51 10.51 -22.51
C LYS A 271 6.12 9.26 -23.31
N MET A 272 6.75 8.13 -23.01
CA MET A 272 6.56 6.86 -23.73
C MET A 272 6.12 5.76 -22.79
N LEU A 273 4.92 5.24 -23.01
CA LEU A 273 4.52 3.92 -22.52
C LEU A 273 4.68 2.95 -23.70
N TYR A 274 5.59 1.98 -23.60
CA TYR A 274 6.05 1.17 -24.75
C TYR A 274 6.53 -0.22 -24.34
N ASP A 275 6.32 -1.18 -25.25
CA ASP A 275 6.73 -2.59 -25.13
C ASP A 275 7.07 -3.10 -26.55
N ASP A 276 8.27 -3.60 -26.86
CA ASP A 276 9.44 -3.85 -25.99
C ASP A 276 10.53 -2.75 -26.11
N GLY A 277 10.54 -2.01 -27.21
CA GLY A 277 11.59 -1.05 -27.53
C GLY A 277 11.22 -0.05 -28.63
N PHE A 278 11.93 1.07 -28.75
CA PHE A 278 11.61 2.09 -29.75
C PHE A 278 12.81 2.94 -30.20
N VAL A 279 12.63 3.64 -31.33
CA VAL A 279 13.42 4.78 -31.77
C VAL A 279 12.45 5.89 -32.21
N ALA A 280 12.53 7.07 -31.59
CA ALA A 280 11.63 8.19 -31.83
C ALA A 280 12.35 9.38 -32.46
N TYR A 281 11.67 10.04 -33.40
CA TYR A 281 12.14 11.17 -34.18
C TYR A 281 11.13 12.32 -34.11
N LEU A 282 11.57 13.53 -33.76
CA LEU A 282 10.80 14.76 -33.85
C LEU A 282 11.30 15.57 -35.04
N ASN A 283 10.41 15.89 -35.98
CA ASN A 283 10.70 16.66 -37.19
C ASN A 283 11.92 16.12 -37.96
N GLY A 284 12.04 14.79 -38.08
CA GLY A 284 13.16 14.13 -38.77
C GLY A 284 14.47 14.03 -37.99
N THR A 285 14.51 14.45 -36.71
CA THR A 285 15.68 14.35 -35.82
C THR A 285 15.43 13.31 -34.73
N GLU A 286 16.34 12.34 -34.55
CA GLU A 286 16.24 11.34 -33.48
C GLU A 286 16.32 12.02 -32.10
N ILE A 287 15.34 11.76 -31.23
CA ILE A 287 15.17 12.42 -29.91
C ILE A 287 15.28 11.46 -28.73
N ALA A 288 14.98 10.18 -28.93
CA ALA A 288 15.02 9.17 -27.88
C ALA A 288 15.06 7.77 -28.51
N ARG A 289 15.75 6.82 -27.85
CA ARG A 289 15.72 5.41 -28.24
C ARG A 289 15.88 4.50 -27.02
N SER A 290 15.19 3.38 -27.05
CA SER A 290 15.32 2.30 -26.08
C SER A 290 15.24 0.96 -26.82
N LEU A 291 16.39 0.36 -27.14
CA LEU A 291 16.50 -1.02 -27.66
C LEU A 291 17.11 -1.98 -26.61
N ARG A 292 17.36 -1.43 -25.41
CA ARG A 292 17.78 -2.05 -24.13
C ARG A 292 19.05 -2.90 -24.15
N THR A 293 20.09 -2.42 -24.84
CA THR A 293 21.48 -2.69 -24.42
C THR A 293 21.85 -1.78 -23.25
N ASN A 294 21.87 -2.31 -22.02
CA ASN A 294 22.37 -1.67 -20.80
C ASN A 294 21.71 -0.33 -20.39
N GLY A 295 20.37 -0.30 -20.33
CA GLY A 295 19.64 0.49 -19.33
C GLY A 295 19.70 2.02 -19.36
N LEU A 296 20.23 2.66 -20.42
CA LEU A 296 20.18 4.11 -20.59
C LEU A 296 19.79 4.48 -22.03
N PRO A 297 18.94 5.50 -22.25
CA PRO A 297 18.69 6.03 -23.58
C PRO A 297 19.98 6.62 -24.17
N HIS A 298 20.31 6.23 -25.40
CA HIS A 298 21.48 6.72 -26.11
C HIS A 298 21.05 7.66 -27.25
N LEU A 299 21.60 8.87 -27.35
CA LEU A 299 21.41 9.75 -28.51
C LEU A 299 22.38 9.42 -29.67
N THR A 300 22.88 8.19 -29.72
CA THR A 300 23.91 7.75 -30.68
C THR A 300 23.68 6.31 -31.12
N GLY A 301 23.36 6.13 -32.40
CA GLY A 301 23.24 4.83 -33.04
C GLY A 301 23.12 4.99 -34.56
N THR A 302 23.01 3.87 -35.27
CA THR A 302 22.38 3.84 -36.60
C THR A 302 20.91 3.48 -36.43
N PRO A 303 20.00 4.01 -37.27
CA PRO A 303 18.62 3.50 -37.35
C PRO A 303 18.62 1.97 -37.53
N PRO A 304 17.84 1.22 -36.75
CA PRO A 304 17.72 -0.22 -36.90
C PRO A 304 16.87 -0.57 -38.13
N PRO A 305 17.12 -1.70 -38.81
CA PRO A 305 16.29 -2.15 -39.92
C PRO A 305 14.91 -2.61 -39.43
N HIS A 306 13.91 -2.61 -40.32
CA HIS A 306 12.54 -3.09 -40.04
C HIS A 306 12.47 -4.48 -39.36
N ASN A 307 13.42 -5.36 -39.65
CA ASN A 307 13.44 -6.74 -39.16
C ASN A 307 14.28 -6.97 -37.90
N GLN A 308 14.75 -5.90 -37.24
CA GLN A 308 15.39 -5.99 -35.94
C GLN A 308 14.33 -6.04 -34.84
N PHE A 309 14.41 -7.06 -33.97
CA PHE A 309 13.69 -7.12 -32.69
C PHE A 309 14.41 -6.29 -31.60
N ALA A 310 13.70 -5.95 -30.53
CA ALA A 310 14.30 -5.46 -29.28
C ALA A 310 15.29 -6.50 -28.69
N SER A 311 16.33 -6.04 -28.01
CA SER A 311 17.39 -6.94 -27.51
C SER A 311 17.17 -7.51 -26.11
N GLN A 312 16.18 -6.97 -25.39
CA GLN A 312 15.66 -7.40 -24.09
C GLN A 312 14.17 -7.03 -24.06
N ALA A 313 13.38 -7.71 -23.23
CA ALA A 313 11.94 -7.44 -23.12
C ALA A 313 11.61 -6.16 -22.32
N HIS A 314 10.40 -5.60 -22.47
CA HIS A 314 9.91 -4.48 -21.66
C HIS A 314 8.39 -4.36 -21.47
N GLU A 315 7.89 -4.96 -20.39
CA GLU A 315 6.54 -4.68 -19.86
C GLU A 315 6.23 -3.17 -19.77
N ALA A 316 5.22 -2.70 -20.52
CA ALA A 316 4.72 -1.32 -20.49
C ALA A 316 3.96 -0.98 -19.18
N THR A 317 4.64 -1.00 -18.03
CA THR A 317 4.00 -0.78 -16.71
C THR A 317 3.96 0.67 -16.25
N TYR A 318 4.75 1.57 -16.85
CA TYR A 318 4.69 3.01 -16.62
C TYR A 318 5.30 3.77 -17.80
N ALA A 319 4.92 5.04 -17.97
CA ALA A 319 5.52 5.86 -19.01
C ALA A 319 6.93 6.34 -18.60
N GLU A 320 7.94 6.08 -19.42
CA GLU A 320 9.27 6.67 -19.30
C GLU A 320 9.30 8.09 -19.89
N TYR A 321 10.21 8.95 -19.40
CA TYR A 321 10.30 10.37 -19.78
C TYR A 321 11.68 10.68 -20.35
N PHE A 322 11.74 10.94 -21.65
CA PHE A 322 12.97 11.25 -22.37
C PHE A 322 13.04 12.76 -22.63
N PRO A 323 14.04 13.49 -22.10
CA PRO A 323 14.12 14.94 -22.28
C PRO A 323 14.43 15.29 -23.74
N ILE A 324 13.62 16.17 -24.35
CA ILE A 324 13.77 16.53 -25.76
C ILE A 324 14.13 18.02 -25.92
N PRO A 325 15.06 18.38 -26.82
CA PRO A 325 15.42 19.79 -27.02
C PRO A 325 14.24 20.60 -27.55
N ALA A 326 13.75 21.58 -26.77
CA ALA A 326 12.65 22.47 -27.17
C ALA A 326 12.89 23.22 -28.49
N SER A 327 14.15 23.38 -28.91
CA SER A 327 14.54 23.92 -30.22
C SER A 327 14.20 23.03 -31.42
N LEU A 328 13.71 21.81 -31.22
CA LEU A 328 13.20 20.94 -32.29
C LEU A 328 11.71 21.12 -32.55
N LEU A 329 10.95 21.75 -31.64
CA LEU A 329 9.59 22.18 -31.92
C LEU A 329 9.60 23.44 -32.80
N VAL A 330 8.67 23.50 -33.74
CA VAL A 330 8.38 24.69 -34.56
C VAL A 330 6.94 25.15 -34.33
N PRO A 331 6.63 26.47 -34.37
CA PRO A 331 5.26 26.96 -34.32
C PRO A 331 4.39 26.37 -35.44
N GLY A 332 3.21 25.86 -35.09
CA GLY A 332 2.32 25.15 -36.02
C GLY A 332 2.63 23.65 -36.08
N ASN A 333 2.60 23.06 -37.28
CA ASN A 333 2.67 21.61 -37.46
C ASN A 333 4.07 21.04 -37.16
N ASN A 334 4.09 19.99 -36.34
CA ASN A 334 5.23 19.17 -36.00
C ASN A 334 4.90 17.70 -36.31
N VAL A 335 5.91 16.89 -36.62
CA VAL A 335 5.76 15.46 -36.85
C VAL A 335 6.53 14.68 -35.79
N LEU A 336 5.82 13.81 -35.06
CA LEU A 336 6.44 12.75 -34.27
C LEU A 336 6.36 11.45 -35.08
N ALA A 337 7.51 10.83 -35.30
CA ALA A 337 7.66 9.58 -36.03
C ALA A 337 8.39 8.56 -35.15
N ILE A 338 7.87 7.34 -35.01
CA ILE A 338 8.42 6.33 -34.08
C ILE A 338 8.46 4.98 -34.76
N GLN A 339 9.62 4.32 -34.65
CA GLN A 339 9.83 2.91 -34.97
C GLN A 339 9.81 2.14 -33.66
N CYS A 340 8.73 1.41 -33.38
CA CYS A 340 8.61 0.55 -32.20
C CYS A 340 8.99 -0.90 -32.56
N HIS A 341 9.50 -1.66 -31.61
CA HIS A 341 10.09 -2.99 -31.80
C HIS A 341 9.53 -3.97 -30.75
N ASN A 342 9.12 -5.15 -31.20
CA ASN A 342 8.83 -6.32 -30.36
C ASN A 342 10.14 -7.07 -30.03
N ALA A 343 10.20 -7.80 -28.93
CA ALA A 343 11.23 -8.77 -28.61
C ALA A 343 10.96 -10.14 -29.27
N ALA A 344 11.97 -11.01 -29.30
CA ALA A 344 11.81 -12.31 -29.95
C ALA A 344 10.93 -13.25 -29.11
N ASN A 345 9.74 -13.54 -29.61
CA ASN A 345 8.68 -14.37 -29.02
C ASN A 345 7.81 -13.72 -27.92
N ASN A 346 7.86 -12.39 -27.73
CA ASN A 346 6.80 -11.70 -26.99
C ASN A 346 5.49 -11.72 -27.81
N GLY A 347 4.37 -11.93 -27.12
CA GLY A 347 3.03 -11.97 -27.73
C GLY A 347 2.29 -10.63 -27.60
N ASP A 348 2.81 -9.83 -26.70
CA ASP A 348 2.45 -8.50 -26.26
C ASP A 348 3.01 -7.47 -27.26
N PHE A 349 2.49 -6.25 -27.18
CA PHE A 349 3.08 -5.07 -27.81
C PHE A 349 2.45 -3.84 -27.19
N THR A 350 3.16 -2.73 -27.08
CA THR A 350 2.57 -1.45 -26.64
C THR A 350 3.30 -0.27 -27.27
N LEU A 351 2.55 0.71 -27.74
CA LEU A 351 3.06 1.99 -28.22
C LEU A 351 2.05 3.11 -27.96
N ARG A 352 2.31 3.88 -26.89
CA ARG A 352 1.52 5.00 -26.40
C ARG A 352 2.42 6.23 -26.18
N PRO A 353 2.85 6.90 -27.27
CA PRO A 353 3.65 8.13 -27.21
C PRO A 353 2.82 9.36 -26.82
N THR A 354 3.48 10.33 -26.20
CA THR A 354 2.93 11.61 -25.75
C THR A 354 4.08 12.62 -25.66
N ILE A 355 3.83 13.92 -25.84
CA ILE A 355 4.84 14.98 -25.60
C ILE A 355 4.28 15.96 -24.59
N VAL A 356 5.01 16.19 -23.50
CA VAL A 356 4.59 17.05 -22.38
C VAL A 356 5.67 18.04 -21.98
N SER A 357 5.26 19.24 -21.58
CA SER A 357 6.10 20.12 -20.76
C SER A 357 5.78 19.83 -19.29
N MET A 358 6.82 19.52 -18.51
CA MET A 358 6.73 19.35 -17.07
C MET A 358 6.84 20.72 -16.41
N VAL A 359 5.80 21.17 -15.70
CA VAL A 359 5.87 22.37 -14.86
C VAL A 359 6.00 21.91 -13.41
N PRO A 360 7.18 22.04 -12.77
CA PRO A 360 7.38 21.59 -11.39
C PRO A 360 6.43 22.29 -10.42
N ASP A 361 5.95 21.57 -9.42
CA ASP A 361 5.21 22.17 -8.31
C ASP A 361 6.12 23.11 -7.50
N THR A 362 5.58 24.24 -7.05
CA THR A 362 6.29 25.19 -6.19
C THR A 362 6.66 24.62 -4.82
N ASN A 363 6.00 23.55 -4.37
CA ASN A 363 6.26 22.92 -3.08
C ASN A 363 7.43 21.93 -3.11
N GLY A 364 7.77 21.37 -4.29
CA GLY A 364 8.90 20.44 -4.45
C GLY A 364 8.67 19.03 -3.88
N GLU A 365 7.42 18.65 -3.59
CA GLU A 365 7.04 17.33 -3.08
C GLU A 365 7.33 16.19 -4.08
N THR A 366 7.40 14.96 -3.56
CA THR A 366 7.55 13.70 -4.33
C THR A 366 6.52 12.68 -3.84
N ARG A 367 5.85 11.94 -4.73
CA ARG A 367 5.10 10.73 -4.34
C ARG A 367 5.94 9.49 -4.58
N ARG A 368 5.87 8.54 -3.65
CA ARG A 368 6.31 7.17 -3.86
C ARG A 368 5.18 6.36 -4.46
N PHE A 369 5.52 5.45 -5.37
CA PHE A 369 4.62 4.45 -5.92
C PHE A 369 5.27 3.08 -5.77
N PHE A 370 4.64 2.17 -5.03
CA PHE A 370 5.12 0.80 -4.90
C PHE A 370 4.63 -0.02 -6.10
N SER A 371 5.50 -0.81 -6.71
CA SER A 371 5.21 -1.52 -7.97
C SER A 371 4.50 -2.86 -7.81
N THR A 372 4.47 -3.38 -6.59
CA THR A 372 4.02 -4.73 -6.19
C THR A 372 3.66 -4.70 -4.70
N SER A 373 2.72 -5.55 -4.27
CA SER A 373 2.38 -5.70 -2.84
C SER A 373 3.58 -6.10 -1.99
N SER A 374 4.42 -7.02 -2.48
CA SER A 374 5.68 -7.43 -1.81
C SER A 374 6.73 -6.31 -1.69
N ASN A 375 6.52 -5.13 -2.28
CA ASN A 375 7.34 -3.93 -2.02
C ASN A 375 6.70 -3.02 -0.97
N LEU A 376 5.36 -2.92 -0.92
CA LEU A 376 4.62 -2.26 0.16
C LEU A 376 4.78 -3.02 1.49
N GLN A 377 4.59 -4.33 1.48
CA GLN A 377 4.71 -5.23 2.64
C GLN A 377 6.08 -5.12 3.35
N ARG A 378 7.13 -4.56 2.72
CA ARG A 378 8.43 -4.31 3.36
C ARG A 378 8.44 -3.12 4.32
N VAL A 379 7.53 -2.17 4.14
CA VAL A 379 7.54 -0.88 4.86
C VAL A 379 7.44 -1.06 6.39
N PRO A 380 6.54 -1.91 6.94
CA PRO A 380 6.49 -2.17 8.39
C PRO A 380 7.78 -2.79 8.96
N PHE A 381 8.48 -3.64 8.20
CA PHE A 381 9.79 -4.18 8.62
C PHE A 381 10.88 -3.10 8.60
N ILE A 382 10.97 -2.31 7.53
CA ILE A 382 11.95 -1.21 7.41
C ILE A 382 11.76 -0.22 8.56
N ARG A 383 10.53 0.21 8.83
CA ARG A 383 10.23 1.15 9.93
C ARG A 383 10.44 0.52 11.30
N GLY A 384 10.04 -0.74 11.48
CA GLY A 384 10.25 -1.47 12.73
C GLY A 384 11.73 -1.66 13.08
N ILE A 385 12.59 -1.94 12.09
CA ILE A 385 14.02 -2.13 12.31
C ILE A 385 14.76 -0.79 12.50
N TYR A 386 14.44 0.23 11.71
CA TYR A 386 15.25 1.46 11.64
C TYR A 386 14.66 2.72 12.29
N GLY A 387 13.36 2.76 12.63
CA GLY A 387 12.74 3.98 13.16
C GLY A 387 13.21 4.32 14.57
N GLU A 388 13.43 5.60 14.85
CA GLU A 388 13.74 6.08 16.21
C GLU A 388 12.45 6.24 17.05
N GLN A 389 11.31 6.51 16.40
CA GLN A 389 9.99 6.60 17.03
C GLN A 389 9.32 5.21 17.11
N GLN A 390 9.97 4.23 17.73
CA GLN A 390 9.53 2.83 17.78
C GLN A 390 8.07 2.63 18.24
N LEU A 391 7.61 3.35 19.26
CA LEU A 391 6.24 3.19 19.77
C LEU A 391 5.19 3.58 18.70
N GLN A 392 5.48 4.59 17.87
CA GLN A 392 4.63 4.93 16.73
C GLN A 392 4.62 3.84 15.66
N LYS A 393 5.68 3.00 15.54
CA LYS A 393 5.74 1.95 14.49
C LYS A 393 4.97 0.70 14.94
N VAL A 394 5.08 0.32 16.21
CA VAL A 394 4.24 -0.73 16.83
C VAL A 394 2.76 -0.32 16.83
N LEU A 395 2.46 0.94 17.16
CA LEU A 395 1.09 1.45 17.06
C LEU A 395 0.61 1.62 15.61
N ALA A 396 1.48 1.88 14.63
CA ALA A 396 1.09 1.94 13.21
C ALA A 396 0.58 0.59 12.71
N GLU A 397 1.30 -0.50 13.01
CA GLU A 397 0.84 -1.87 12.73
C GLU A 397 -0.44 -2.19 13.52
N PHE A 398 -0.53 -1.88 14.81
CA PHE A 398 -1.77 -2.08 15.57
C PHE A 398 -2.98 -1.34 14.97
N TRP A 399 -2.81 -0.11 14.47
CA TRP A 399 -3.90 0.65 13.86
C TRP A 399 -4.25 0.18 12.45
N GLU A 400 -3.28 -0.19 11.61
CA GLU A 400 -3.54 -0.83 10.31
C GLU A 400 -4.24 -2.19 10.50
N ASN A 401 -3.78 -3.00 11.45
CA ASN A 401 -4.43 -4.25 11.83
C ASN A 401 -5.87 -4.04 12.38
N HIS A 402 -6.12 -2.94 13.08
CA HIS A 402 -7.44 -2.60 13.64
C HIS A 402 -8.42 -2.01 12.62
N PHE A 403 -7.90 -1.38 11.56
CA PHE A 403 -8.65 -0.75 10.47
C PHE A 403 -8.32 -1.43 9.12
N THR A 404 -8.14 -2.76 9.13
CA THR A 404 -7.51 -3.51 8.04
C THR A 404 -8.27 -3.41 6.71
N THR A 405 -7.50 -3.51 5.63
CA THR A 405 -7.92 -3.38 4.24
C THR A 405 -7.29 -4.48 3.39
N ASP A 406 -7.82 -4.67 2.18
CA ASP A 406 -7.31 -5.65 1.21
C ASP A 406 -6.89 -4.94 -0.08
N GLU A 407 -5.57 -4.88 -0.30
CA GLU A 407 -4.96 -4.32 -1.50
C GLU A 407 -5.46 -4.99 -2.77
N ASP A 408 -5.78 -6.30 -2.74
CA ASP A 408 -6.26 -7.03 -3.91
C ASP A 408 -7.69 -6.58 -4.30
N LYS A 409 -8.62 -6.41 -3.35
CA LYS A 409 -9.94 -5.80 -3.64
C LYS A 409 -9.85 -4.33 -4.09
N VAL A 410 -8.89 -3.57 -3.57
CA VAL A 410 -8.67 -2.17 -4.00
C VAL A 410 -8.06 -2.13 -5.41
N ASN A 411 -7.12 -3.02 -5.71
CA ASN A 411 -6.55 -3.27 -7.03
C ASN A 411 -7.63 -3.67 -8.05
N ASP A 412 -8.50 -4.62 -7.73
CA ASP A 412 -9.61 -5.10 -8.58
C ASP A 412 -10.60 -3.96 -8.94
N PHE A 413 -10.91 -3.07 -7.98
CA PHE A 413 -11.70 -1.87 -8.26
C PHE A 413 -11.00 -0.96 -9.29
N PHE A 414 -9.71 -0.70 -9.11
CA PHE A 414 -8.93 0.17 -9.99
C PHE A 414 -8.69 -0.46 -11.38
N ASP A 415 -8.48 -1.77 -11.45
CA ASP A 415 -8.43 -2.54 -12.70
C ASP A 415 -9.77 -2.47 -13.43
N GLY A 416 -10.87 -2.61 -12.70
CA GLY A 416 -12.25 -2.55 -13.20
C GLY A 416 -12.69 -1.19 -13.77
N LEU A 417 -11.98 -0.10 -13.48
CA LEU A 417 -12.35 1.23 -13.98
C LEU A 417 -12.31 1.32 -15.52
N ARG A 418 -13.35 1.90 -16.11
CA ARG A 418 -13.47 2.17 -17.55
C ARG A 418 -13.72 3.66 -17.79
N ASN A 419 -13.13 4.21 -18.85
CA ASN A 419 -13.35 5.60 -19.24
C ASN A 419 -14.67 5.76 -20.01
N ARG A 420 -15.08 7.00 -20.34
CA ARG A 420 -16.35 7.28 -21.05
C ARG A 420 -16.47 6.69 -22.46
N TYR A 421 -15.39 6.16 -23.01
CA TYR A 421 -15.33 5.45 -24.29
C TYR A 421 -15.23 3.91 -24.12
N GLY A 422 -15.29 3.41 -22.88
CA GLY A 422 -15.30 1.99 -22.56
C GLY A 422 -13.92 1.33 -22.40
N HIS A 423 -12.81 2.04 -22.63
CA HIS A 423 -11.46 1.44 -22.50
C HIS A 423 -10.99 1.43 -21.03
N ARG A 424 -10.02 0.56 -20.71
CA ARG A 424 -9.38 0.48 -19.38
C ARG A 424 -8.73 1.82 -19.00
N VAL A 425 -8.72 2.10 -17.70
CA VAL A 425 -8.39 3.41 -17.13
C VAL A 425 -6.91 3.57 -16.78
N LEU A 426 -6.22 2.46 -16.45
CA LEU A 426 -4.87 2.44 -15.89
C LEU A 426 -3.83 1.68 -16.74
N GLY A 427 -4.21 1.19 -17.93
CA GLY A 427 -3.40 0.24 -18.70
C GLY A 427 -3.38 -1.13 -18.03
N THR A 428 -2.35 -1.93 -18.33
CA THR A 428 -2.14 -3.29 -17.78
C THR A 428 -2.24 -3.34 -16.25
N ASN A 429 -2.43 -4.55 -15.69
CA ASN A 429 -2.64 -4.79 -14.25
C ASN A 429 -1.59 -4.14 -13.32
N SER A 430 -0.39 -3.82 -13.83
CA SER A 430 0.62 -3.06 -13.08
C SER A 430 0.25 -1.60 -12.82
N GLY A 431 -0.78 -1.04 -13.48
CA GLY A 431 -1.27 0.31 -13.30
C GLY A 431 -2.29 0.44 -12.15
N SER A 432 -3.16 -0.56 -11.98
CA SER A 432 -4.08 -0.64 -10.84
C SER A 432 -3.32 -0.92 -9.55
N ALA A 433 -2.49 -1.97 -9.52
CA ALA A 433 -1.68 -2.36 -8.38
C ALA A 433 -0.82 -1.20 -7.82
N LYS A 434 -0.29 -0.33 -8.68
CA LYS A 434 0.47 0.86 -8.25
C LYS A 434 -0.37 1.91 -7.53
N ILE A 435 -1.65 2.03 -7.85
CA ILE A 435 -2.54 3.01 -7.22
C ILE A 435 -3.07 2.47 -5.90
N SER A 436 -3.53 1.22 -5.85
CA SER A 436 -3.94 0.55 -4.61
C SER A 436 -2.78 0.51 -3.60
N ASN A 437 -1.61 -0.04 -3.96
CA ASN A 437 -0.43 -0.03 -3.08
C ASN A 437 0.03 1.36 -2.60
N THR A 438 -0.22 2.42 -3.39
CA THR A 438 0.10 3.79 -2.96
C THR A 438 -0.93 4.31 -1.95
N LEU A 439 -2.19 3.91 -2.07
CA LEU A 439 -3.26 4.32 -1.16
C LEU A 439 -3.20 3.57 0.17
N GLU A 440 -2.88 2.26 0.16
CA GLU A 440 -2.57 1.51 1.39
C GLU A 440 -1.36 2.13 2.13
N PHE A 441 -0.29 2.48 1.39
CA PHE A 441 0.85 3.19 1.97
C PHE A 441 0.43 4.53 2.60
N GLU A 442 -0.36 5.35 1.91
CA GLU A 442 -0.83 6.64 2.44
C GLU A 442 -1.77 6.50 3.65
N GLU A 443 -2.43 5.37 3.83
CA GLU A 443 -3.20 5.04 5.04
C GLU A 443 -2.31 4.61 6.20
N TYR A 444 -1.39 3.67 5.96
CA TYR A 444 -0.40 3.24 6.95
C TYR A 444 0.53 4.37 7.41
N ASP A 445 0.92 5.28 6.50
CA ASP A 445 1.74 6.46 6.81
C ASP A 445 0.97 7.43 7.71
N PHE A 446 -0.32 7.66 7.43
CA PHE A 446 -1.19 8.45 8.31
C PHE A 446 -1.33 7.82 9.71
N PHE A 447 -1.57 6.51 9.80
CA PHE A 447 -1.65 5.80 11.08
C PHE A 447 -0.32 5.86 11.86
N CYS A 448 0.83 5.88 11.17
CA CYS A 448 2.15 6.05 11.77
C CYS A 448 2.37 7.46 12.32
N GLU A 449 2.06 8.51 11.54
CA GLU A 449 2.18 9.90 12.00
C GLU A 449 1.21 10.21 13.15
N ASN A 450 0.00 9.65 13.13
CA ASN A 450 -1.08 9.97 14.08
C ASN A 450 -1.28 8.91 15.18
N ALA A 451 -0.37 7.93 15.28
CA ALA A 451 -0.48 6.75 16.14
C ALA A 451 -0.82 7.00 17.61
N LEU A 452 -0.40 8.16 18.15
CA LEU A 452 -0.56 8.59 19.55
C LEU A 452 -1.64 9.68 19.71
N GLY A 453 -2.39 9.98 18.64
CA GLY A 453 -3.37 11.07 18.56
C GLY A 453 -4.71 10.78 19.26
N HIS A 454 -5.82 11.17 18.64
CA HIS A 454 -7.16 10.88 19.15
C HIS A 454 -7.84 9.79 18.33
N PHE A 455 -8.44 8.82 19.01
CA PHE A 455 -9.13 7.69 18.39
C PHE A 455 -10.20 8.12 17.36
N GLY A 456 -11.00 9.15 17.66
CA GLY A 456 -12.01 9.64 16.73
C GLY A 456 -11.45 10.27 15.45
N ASP A 457 -10.17 10.70 15.44
CA ASP A 457 -9.50 11.18 14.22
C ASP A 457 -8.94 10.01 13.39
N LEU A 458 -8.41 8.97 14.04
CA LEU A 458 -8.02 7.71 13.37
C LEU A 458 -9.23 7.03 12.72
N LEU A 459 -10.34 6.90 13.46
CA LEU A 459 -11.61 6.37 12.98
C LEU A 459 -12.18 7.17 11.81
N ALA A 460 -12.17 8.51 11.90
CA ALA A 460 -12.68 9.38 10.83
C ALA A 460 -11.78 9.40 9.58
N TYR A 461 -10.47 9.19 9.72
CA TYR A 461 -9.58 8.99 8.59
C TYR A 461 -9.92 7.67 7.89
N SER A 462 -9.88 6.54 8.61
CA SER A 462 -10.20 5.21 8.07
C SER A 462 -11.57 5.21 7.37
N ALA A 463 -12.61 5.71 8.02
CA ALA A 463 -13.96 5.81 7.44
C ALA A 463 -14.05 6.60 6.11
N SER A 464 -13.04 7.43 5.81
CA SER A 464 -12.97 8.27 4.61
C SER A 464 -11.75 7.99 3.73
N SER A 465 -10.96 6.95 4.04
CA SER A 465 -9.82 6.53 3.22
C SER A 465 -10.29 5.90 1.92
N VAL A 466 -9.48 5.95 0.87
CA VAL A 466 -9.85 5.34 -0.42
C VAL A 466 -9.88 3.80 -0.31
N PRO A 467 -8.90 3.13 0.34
CA PRO A 467 -8.96 1.69 0.58
C PRO A 467 -10.23 1.25 1.30
N MET A 468 -10.52 1.77 2.50
CA MET A 468 -11.65 1.35 3.34
C MET A 468 -13.01 1.55 2.64
N LEU A 469 -13.18 2.66 1.91
CA LEU A 469 -14.40 2.95 1.15
C LEU A 469 -14.67 1.95 0.03
N ILE A 470 -13.62 1.38 -0.56
CA ILE A 470 -13.70 0.33 -1.59
C ILE A 470 -13.85 -1.04 -0.94
N TYR A 471 -13.01 -1.35 0.05
CA TYR A 471 -12.92 -2.65 0.72
C TYR A 471 -14.25 -3.07 1.36
N LEU A 472 -14.94 -2.18 2.08
CA LEU A 472 -16.26 -2.47 2.67
C LEU A 472 -17.44 -1.94 1.83
N ASP A 473 -17.24 -1.82 0.51
CA ASP A 473 -18.26 -1.50 -0.50
C ASP A 473 -19.07 -0.22 -0.22
N ASN A 474 -18.54 0.71 0.57
CA ASN A 474 -19.23 1.95 0.93
C ASN A 474 -19.34 2.90 -0.28
N ILE A 475 -18.45 2.77 -1.29
CA ILE A 475 -18.62 3.39 -2.61
C ILE A 475 -19.95 3.03 -3.31
N LEU A 476 -20.61 1.94 -2.91
CA LEU A 476 -21.93 1.50 -3.41
C LEU A 476 -23.09 1.90 -2.48
N ASN A 477 -22.84 2.64 -1.40
CA ASN A 477 -23.84 3.03 -0.40
C ASN A 477 -24.57 4.32 -0.82
N PHE A 478 -25.87 4.24 -1.14
CA PHE A 478 -26.67 5.41 -1.50
C PHE A 478 -28.11 5.30 -0.98
N SER A 479 -28.80 6.42 -0.79
CA SER A 479 -30.08 6.48 -0.06
C SER A 479 -31.24 5.66 -0.62
N ALA A 480 -31.18 5.24 -1.89
CA ALA A 480 -32.15 4.30 -2.48
C ALA A 480 -31.81 2.81 -2.22
N GLN A 481 -30.59 2.51 -1.80
CA GLN A 481 -30.07 1.19 -1.46
C GLN A 481 -28.90 1.34 -0.43
N PRO A 482 -29.20 1.57 0.86
CA PRO A 482 -28.16 1.64 1.88
C PRO A 482 -27.37 0.33 1.97
N ASN A 483 -26.05 0.42 2.16
CA ASN A 483 -25.18 -0.74 2.34
C ASN A 483 -24.82 -0.90 3.83
N GLU A 484 -25.04 -2.08 4.40
CA GLU A 484 -24.76 -2.37 5.80
C GLU A 484 -23.31 -2.75 6.08
N ASN A 485 -22.51 -3.18 5.09
CA ASN A 485 -21.16 -3.74 5.32
C ASN A 485 -20.29 -2.83 6.22
N TYR A 486 -19.95 -1.63 5.77
CA TYR A 486 -19.18 -0.68 6.59
C TYR A 486 -19.88 -0.27 7.89
N ALA A 487 -21.21 -0.23 7.91
CA ALA A 487 -22.01 0.12 9.09
C ALA A 487 -22.05 -0.98 10.16
N ARG A 488 -21.81 -2.22 9.76
CA ARG A 488 -21.54 -3.35 10.64
C ARG A 488 -20.13 -3.21 11.20
N GLU A 489 -19.11 -3.22 10.35
CA GLU A 489 -17.72 -3.32 10.84
C GLU A 489 -17.31 -2.11 11.70
N ILE A 490 -17.81 -0.90 11.42
CA ILE A 490 -17.58 0.26 12.28
C ILE A 490 -18.12 0.07 13.72
N LEU A 491 -19.22 -0.67 13.91
CA LEU A 491 -19.77 -1.01 15.22
C LEU A 491 -19.14 -2.29 15.79
N GLU A 492 -19.07 -3.36 15.01
CA GLU A 492 -18.72 -4.71 15.47
C GLU A 492 -17.21 -4.92 15.63
N LEU A 493 -16.37 -4.31 14.77
CA LEU A 493 -14.93 -4.59 14.68
C LEU A 493 -14.06 -3.38 15.02
N HIS A 494 -14.47 -2.17 14.62
CA HIS A 494 -13.66 -0.96 14.82
C HIS A 494 -14.00 -0.16 16.09
N THR A 495 -15.20 -0.30 16.69
CA THR A 495 -15.56 0.49 17.90
C THR A 495 -16.10 -0.30 19.09
N LEU A 496 -17.25 -0.99 19.03
CA LEU A 496 -17.89 -1.55 20.22
C LEU A 496 -17.42 -2.97 20.55
N GLY A 497 -17.05 -3.75 19.54
CA GLY A 497 -16.92 -5.20 19.64
C GLY A 497 -18.27 -5.90 19.42
N VAL A 498 -18.23 -7.09 18.81
CA VAL A 498 -19.40 -7.93 18.49
C VAL A 498 -20.35 -8.09 19.69
N ASP A 499 -21.65 -7.98 19.45
CA ASP A 499 -22.76 -8.06 20.41
C ASP A 499 -22.73 -7.01 21.58
N ASN A 500 -21.79 -6.06 21.59
CA ASN A 500 -21.59 -5.14 22.72
C ASN A 500 -22.52 -3.90 22.72
N GLY A 501 -23.84 -4.14 22.79
CA GLY A 501 -24.83 -3.12 23.18
C GLY A 501 -25.45 -2.28 22.05
N TYR A 502 -25.20 -2.64 20.79
CA TYR A 502 -25.92 -2.12 19.62
C TYR A 502 -26.98 -3.13 19.14
N THR A 503 -27.75 -2.76 18.11
CA THR A 503 -28.79 -3.59 17.49
C THR A 503 -28.73 -3.53 15.96
N GLN A 504 -29.42 -4.44 15.28
CA GLN A 504 -29.58 -4.38 13.81
C GLN A 504 -30.20 -3.05 13.33
N ALA A 505 -31.09 -2.42 14.11
CA ALA A 505 -31.66 -1.12 13.77
C ALA A 505 -30.62 0.01 13.84
N ASP A 506 -29.58 -0.14 14.67
CA ASP A 506 -28.47 0.80 14.74
C ASP A 506 -27.54 0.66 13.53
N ILE A 507 -27.31 -0.58 13.06
CA ILE A 507 -26.58 -0.85 11.80
C ILE A 507 -27.36 -0.27 10.60
N GLU A 508 -28.68 -0.50 10.52
CA GLU A 508 -29.56 0.12 9.50
C GLU A 508 -29.50 1.66 9.55
N ALA A 509 -29.43 2.26 10.74
CA ALA A 509 -29.31 3.71 10.91
C ALA A 509 -27.93 4.26 10.53
N VAL A 510 -26.85 3.54 10.87
CA VAL A 510 -25.46 3.90 10.53
C VAL A 510 -25.18 3.70 9.04
N ALA A 511 -25.76 2.68 8.39
CA ALA A 511 -25.69 2.50 6.94
C ALA A 511 -26.18 3.76 6.21
N ARG A 512 -27.28 4.35 6.71
CA ARG A 512 -27.86 5.59 6.18
C ARG A 512 -26.98 6.82 6.43
N VAL A 513 -26.18 6.86 7.50
CA VAL A 513 -25.22 7.95 7.77
C VAL A 513 -24.17 8.07 6.66
N PHE A 514 -23.63 6.94 6.20
CA PHE A 514 -22.58 6.90 5.19
C PHE A 514 -23.08 6.95 3.74
N THR A 515 -24.40 7.02 3.50
CA THR A 515 -24.95 7.13 2.14
C THR A 515 -24.40 8.32 1.37
N GLY A 516 -23.99 8.08 0.12
CA GLY A 516 -23.36 9.07 -0.75
C GLY A 516 -21.86 9.28 -0.51
N TRP A 517 -21.22 8.56 0.41
CA TRP A 517 -19.77 8.53 0.53
C TRP A 517 -19.18 7.71 -0.63
N THR A 518 -18.16 8.23 -1.30
CA THR A 518 -17.58 7.60 -2.49
C THR A 518 -16.18 8.19 -2.76
N VAL A 519 -15.58 7.88 -3.92
CA VAL A 519 -14.21 8.28 -4.28
C VAL A 519 -14.17 9.05 -5.60
N THR A 520 -13.12 9.85 -5.83
CA THR A 520 -12.88 10.52 -7.12
C THR A 520 -11.42 10.89 -7.33
N LYS A 521 -10.93 10.91 -8.58
CA LYS A 521 -9.60 11.45 -8.91
C LYS A 521 -9.68 12.98 -8.98
N ILE A 522 -8.95 13.66 -8.11
CA ILE A 522 -8.86 15.12 -8.03
C ILE A 522 -7.51 15.62 -8.56
N PRO A 523 -7.39 16.91 -8.95
CA PRO A 523 -6.12 17.52 -9.36
C PRO A 523 -5.13 17.59 -8.20
N ASN A 524 -3.84 17.57 -8.50
CA ASN A 524 -2.78 17.86 -7.52
C ASN A 524 -3.03 19.18 -6.77
N ASN A 525 -3.41 20.23 -7.51
CA ASN A 525 -3.63 21.57 -6.96
C ASN A 525 -4.93 21.76 -6.14
N LEU A 526 -5.71 20.70 -5.91
CA LEU A 526 -6.90 20.70 -5.06
C LEU A 526 -6.87 19.59 -3.99
N ILE A 527 -5.73 18.91 -3.82
CA ILE A 527 -5.52 17.99 -2.70
C ILE A 527 -5.56 18.79 -1.40
N ARG A 528 -6.22 18.20 -0.41
CA ARG A 528 -6.46 18.75 0.92
C ARG A 528 -6.01 17.69 1.92
N PRO A 529 -5.28 18.05 2.99
CA PRO A 529 -4.93 17.10 4.04
C PRO A 529 -6.18 16.66 4.81
N PHE A 530 -6.05 15.60 5.60
CA PHE A 530 -7.02 15.34 6.67
C PHE A 530 -6.94 16.47 7.73
N PRO A 531 -8.06 16.94 8.32
CA PRO A 531 -9.47 16.62 8.03
C PRO A 531 -10.13 17.61 7.04
N GLU A 532 -9.36 18.42 6.30
CA GLU A 532 -9.90 19.44 5.39
C GLU A 532 -10.72 18.83 4.24
N TYR A 533 -10.28 17.70 3.67
CA TYR A 533 -11.03 17.02 2.59
C TYR A 533 -12.37 16.45 3.06
N LEU A 534 -12.53 16.15 4.35
CA LEU A 534 -13.75 15.62 4.93
C LEU A 534 -14.70 16.76 5.32
N THR A 535 -14.16 17.82 5.92
CA THR A 535 -14.94 18.98 6.41
C THR A 535 -15.38 19.96 5.31
N ASP A 536 -14.65 20.06 4.19
CA ASP A 536 -15.12 20.66 2.93
C ASP A 536 -14.94 19.64 1.78
N PRO A 537 -15.92 18.74 1.56
CA PRO A 537 -15.77 17.63 0.63
C PRO A 537 -15.96 18.05 -0.83
N ILE A 538 -15.22 17.39 -1.72
CA ILE A 538 -15.50 17.45 -3.16
C ILE A 538 -16.87 16.81 -3.41
N THR A 539 -17.76 17.51 -4.12
CA THR A 539 -19.15 17.07 -4.34
C THR A 539 -19.53 16.75 -5.78
N THR A 540 -18.87 17.37 -6.75
CA THR A 540 -19.20 17.20 -8.19
C THR A 540 -18.78 15.81 -8.71
N THR A 541 -19.64 15.16 -9.50
CA THR A 541 -19.41 13.82 -10.10
C THR A 541 -18.34 13.87 -11.17
N HIS A 542 -18.51 14.82 -12.09
CA HIS A 542 -17.54 15.18 -13.10
C HIS A 542 -16.93 16.51 -12.69
N TYR A 543 -15.68 16.70 -13.06
CA TYR A 543 -15.30 18.04 -13.42
C TYR A 543 -15.64 18.22 -14.88
N ASP A 544 -16.61 19.08 -15.18
CA ASP A 544 -16.81 19.49 -16.54
C ASP A 544 -15.51 20.12 -17.05
N LEU A 545 -15.15 19.76 -18.28
CA LEU A 545 -14.44 20.69 -19.16
C LEU A 545 -15.24 21.99 -19.18
N ALA A 546 -14.58 23.14 -19.29
CA ALA A 546 -15.28 24.41 -19.46
C ALA A 546 -15.88 24.49 -20.88
N ASN A 547 -16.99 23.76 -21.06
CA ASN A 547 -17.65 23.39 -22.31
C ASN A 547 -18.29 24.63 -22.96
N THR A 548 -17.43 25.40 -23.62
CA THR A 548 -17.80 26.61 -24.34
C THR A 548 -18.23 26.19 -25.74
N PRO A 549 -19.52 26.29 -26.11
CA PRO A 549 -19.96 25.90 -27.44
C PRO A 549 -19.33 26.80 -28.51
N LEU A 550 -18.82 26.16 -29.56
CA LEU A 550 -18.56 26.77 -30.88
C LEU A 550 -19.80 26.64 -31.77
N ILE A 551 -20.53 25.54 -31.61
CA ILE A 551 -21.80 25.24 -32.27
C ILE A 551 -22.68 24.57 -31.21
N GLU A 552 -23.88 25.09 -31.00
CA GLU A 552 -24.84 24.63 -30.00
C GLU A 552 -26.12 24.08 -30.67
N ILE A 553 -26.85 23.22 -29.96
CA ILE A 553 -28.13 22.69 -30.47
C ILE A 553 -29.13 23.84 -30.64
N GLY A 554 -29.73 23.93 -31.82
CA GLY A 554 -30.59 25.03 -32.24
C GLY A 554 -29.88 26.15 -33.02
N ASP A 555 -28.56 26.09 -33.20
CA ASP A 555 -27.85 27.00 -34.11
C ASP A 555 -28.31 26.79 -35.56
N ASN A 556 -28.26 27.86 -36.36
CA ASN A 556 -28.62 27.82 -37.77
C ASN A 556 -27.48 27.24 -38.62
N TRP A 557 -27.78 26.22 -39.40
CA TRP A 557 -26.90 25.57 -40.37
C TRP A 557 -27.43 25.78 -41.79
N GLN A 558 -26.52 25.74 -42.78
CA GLN A 558 -26.91 25.60 -44.17
C GLN A 558 -27.12 24.11 -44.48
N TYR A 559 -28.21 23.75 -45.14
CA TYR A 559 -28.53 22.37 -45.50
C TYR A 559 -29.04 22.22 -46.95
N PHE A 560 -28.78 21.05 -47.52
CA PHE A 560 -29.08 20.68 -48.90
C PHE A 560 -29.70 19.28 -48.95
N LYS A 561 -30.91 19.18 -49.51
CA LYS A 561 -31.67 17.92 -49.59
C LYS A 561 -31.03 16.98 -50.61
N GLY A 562 -30.74 15.74 -50.23
CA GLY A 562 -30.02 14.72 -51.02
C GLY A 562 -30.84 14.14 -52.18
N THR A 563 -31.33 15.01 -53.05
CA THR A 563 -31.97 14.71 -54.34
C THR A 563 -30.96 14.70 -55.49
N THR A 564 -29.76 15.23 -55.23
CA THR A 564 -28.55 15.24 -56.08
C THR A 564 -27.31 15.35 -55.17
N GLU A 565 -26.11 15.23 -55.72
CA GLU A 565 -24.87 15.58 -55.02
C GLU A 565 -24.74 17.12 -54.87
N PRO A 566 -24.26 17.67 -53.74
CA PRO A 566 -24.07 19.12 -53.58
C PRO A 566 -22.87 19.66 -54.37
N SER A 567 -21.85 18.82 -54.60
CA SER A 567 -20.70 19.12 -55.45
C SER A 567 -20.29 17.87 -56.25
N PRO A 568 -21.03 17.51 -57.32
CA PRO A 568 -20.73 16.33 -58.14
C PRO A 568 -19.40 16.48 -58.87
N GLY A 569 -18.65 15.38 -58.94
CA GLY A 569 -17.48 15.27 -59.79
C GLY A 569 -17.82 15.11 -61.28
N THR A 570 -16.80 14.81 -62.09
CA THR A 570 -16.87 14.94 -63.56
C THR A 570 -17.72 13.88 -64.26
N ALA A 571 -18.04 12.77 -63.58
CA ALA A 571 -18.96 11.73 -64.00
C ALA A 571 -20.23 11.66 -63.11
N GLY A 572 -20.43 12.62 -62.20
CA GLY A 572 -21.55 12.64 -61.24
C GLY A 572 -21.26 11.94 -59.91
N GLU A 573 -20.00 11.61 -59.63
CA GLU A 573 -19.52 11.04 -58.38
C GLU A 573 -19.65 12.00 -57.19
N ALA A 574 -19.89 11.47 -55.98
CA ALA A 574 -19.85 12.23 -54.75
C ALA A 574 -18.43 12.77 -54.47
N THR A 575 -18.31 13.99 -53.96
CA THR A 575 -17.02 14.60 -53.57
C THR A 575 -17.14 15.39 -52.27
N THR A 576 -16.02 15.68 -51.63
CA THR A 576 -15.94 16.50 -50.42
C THR A 576 -15.77 18.00 -50.68
N GLN A 577 -15.92 18.50 -51.93
CA GLN A 577 -15.71 19.93 -52.20
C GLN A 577 -16.67 20.85 -51.42
N TRP A 578 -17.89 20.39 -51.13
CA TRP A 578 -18.86 21.11 -50.29
C TRP A 578 -18.47 21.23 -48.80
N THR A 579 -17.55 20.38 -48.30
CA THR A 579 -17.08 20.42 -46.90
C THR A 579 -15.85 21.31 -46.69
N MET A 580 -15.28 21.86 -47.77
CA MET A 580 -14.14 22.76 -47.74
C MET A 580 -14.51 24.19 -47.31
N PRO A 581 -13.62 24.92 -46.61
CA PRO A 581 -13.76 26.36 -46.41
C PRO A 581 -13.83 27.11 -47.75
N GLY A 582 -14.66 28.16 -47.82
CA GLY A 582 -14.84 28.95 -49.03
C GLY A 582 -15.67 28.32 -50.16
N PHE A 583 -16.28 27.14 -49.97
CA PHE A 583 -17.34 26.65 -50.86
C PHE A 583 -18.60 27.53 -50.75
N ASP A 584 -19.20 27.87 -51.90
CA ASP A 584 -20.38 28.72 -52.04
C ASP A 584 -21.67 27.92 -51.81
N ASP A 585 -22.25 28.08 -50.64
CA ASP A 585 -23.53 27.51 -50.22
C ASP A 585 -24.67 28.55 -50.23
N THR A 586 -24.52 29.68 -50.92
CA THR A 586 -25.55 30.76 -50.92
C THR A 586 -26.88 30.37 -51.58
N SER A 587 -26.96 29.19 -52.20
CA SER A 587 -28.19 28.58 -52.73
C SER A 587 -28.75 27.44 -51.86
N TRP A 588 -28.17 27.17 -50.69
CA TRP A 588 -28.66 26.15 -49.75
C TRP A 588 -29.85 26.69 -48.94
N LEU A 589 -30.53 25.80 -48.22
CA LEU A 589 -31.58 26.16 -47.27
C LEU A 589 -30.95 26.45 -45.91
N THR A 590 -31.53 27.33 -45.09
CA THR A 590 -31.04 27.60 -43.72
C THR A 590 -32.08 27.14 -42.71
N GLY A 591 -31.65 26.43 -41.66
CA GLY A 591 -32.52 25.93 -40.59
C GLY A 591 -31.77 25.69 -39.29
N ALA A 592 -32.48 25.67 -38.16
CA ALA A 592 -31.93 25.36 -36.85
C ALA A 592 -31.69 23.85 -36.69
N THR A 593 -30.63 23.46 -35.98
CA THR A 593 -30.34 22.06 -35.65
C THR A 593 -31.38 21.44 -34.72
N GLY A 594 -31.53 20.11 -34.81
CA GLY A 594 -32.86 19.49 -34.82
C GLY A 594 -33.44 19.57 -36.23
N ILE A 595 -32.71 19.02 -37.23
CA ILE A 595 -33.17 18.89 -38.62
C ILE A 595 -33.52 17.42 -38.85
N GLY A 596 -34.74 17.12 -39.26
CA GLY A 596 -35.22 15.75 -39.21
C GLY A 596 -36.64 15.55 -39.77
N MET A 597 -37.24 14.41 -39.44
CA MET A 597 -38.61 14.04 -39.79
C MET A 597 -39.15 12.97 -38.83
N GLY A 598 -40.39 13.14 -38.35
CA GLY A 598 -41.26 12.04 -37.90
C GLY A 598 -41.64 12.03 -36.42
N ASP A 599 -40.75 12.45 -35.53
CA ASP A 599 -40.97 12.50 -34.07
C ASP A 599 -41.93 13.62 -33.63
N GLY A 600 -41.78 14.82 -34.21
CA GLY A 600 -42.48 16.04 -33.84
C GLY A 600 -41.78 16.92 -32.79
N ASP A 601 -40.48 16.72 -32.51
CA ASP A 601 -39.67 17.64 -31.69
C ASP A 601 -38.54 18.38 -32.44
N ASP A 602 -38.32 18.05 -33.72
CA ASP A 602 -37.58 18.84 -34.71
C ASP A 602 -37.76 20.37 -34.64
N ALA A 603 -36.64 21.09 -34.77
CA ALA A 603 -36.62 22.53 -35.00
C ALA A 603 -36.78 22.92 -36.49
N THR A 604 -36.37 22.03 -37.41
CA THR A 604 -36.44 22.20 -38.87
C THR A 604 -36.94 20.92 -39.53
N VAL A 605 -38.28 20.78 -39.61
CA VAL A 605 -38.93 19.59 -40.16
C VAL A 605 -38.74 19.46 -41.68
N LEU A 606 -38.37 18.27 -42.15
CA LEU A 606 -38.20 17.90 -43.55
C LEU A 606 -39.45 17.20 -44.11
N ASP A 607 -40.62 17.86 -44.05
CA ASP A 607 -41.96 17.41 -44.50
C ASP A 607 -42.04 16.66 -45.85
N ASP A 608 -41.03 16.80 -46.72
CA ASP A 608 -40.96 16.24 -48.07
C ASP A 608 -39.86 15.18 -48.25
N MET A 609 -39.28 14.63 -47.18
CA MET A 609 -38.16 13.68 -47.23
C MET A 609 -38.58 12.24 -47.54
N ASP A 610 -39.60 11.72 -46.84
CA ASP A 610 -40.18 10.40 -47.09
C ASP A 610 -40.58 10.20 -48.57
N ASN A 611 -40.25 9.04 -49.12
CA ASN A 611 -40.43 8.66 -50.53
C ASN A 611 -39.72 9.56 -51.57
N ASN A 612 -38.82 10.48 -51.16
CA ASN A 612 -38.23 11.50 -52.03
C ASN A 612 -36.69 11.55 -52.01
N TYR A 613 -36.07 11.53 -50.83
CA TYR A 613 -34.61 11.47 -50.66
C TYR A 613 -34.21 10.69 -49.40
N ALA A 614 -33.07 9.98 -49.47
CA ALA A 614 -32.56 9.12 -48.39
C ALA A 614 -31.45 9.77 -47.54
N SER A 615 -31.08 11.02 -47.86
CA SER A 615 -30.01 11.74 -47.18
C SER A 615 -30.20 13.25 -47.25
N PHE A 616 -29.55 13.98 -46.35
CA PHE A 616 -29.31 15.41 -46.52
C PHE A 616 -27.90 15.79 -46.07
N TYR A 617 -27.45 16.94 -46.55
CA TYR A 617 -26.15 17.50 -46.27
C TYR A 617 -26.33 18.75 -45.42
N ALA A 618 -25.51 18.95 -44.40
CA ALA A 618 -25.54 20.12 -43.54
C ALA A 618 -24.12 20.66 -43.33
N ARG A 619 -23.93 21.99 -43.31
CA ARG A 619 -22.65 22.63 -42.99
C ARG A 619 -22.86 23.91 -42.17
N THR A 620 -21.86 24.24 -41.36
CA THR A 620 -21.80 25.53 -40.67
C THR A 620 -20.36 26.03 -40.54
N GLN A 621 -20.21 27.33 -40.33
CA GLN A 621 -18.93 28.02 -40.14
C GLN A 621 -18.74 28.37 -38.66
N PHE A 622 -17.56 28.11 -38.13
CA PHE A 622 -17.14 28.54 -36.79
C PHE A 622 -15.76 29.22 -36.85
N THR A 623 -15.43 30.03 -35.85
CA THR A 623 -14.17 30.81 -35.84
C THR A 623 -13.23 30.35 -34.74
N ILE A 624 -11.97 30.07 -35.09
CA ILE A 624 -10.88 29.75 -34.15
C ILE A 624 -9.85 30.87 -34.16
N THR A 625 -9.51 31.40 -32.97
CA THR A 625 -8.51 32.47 -32.80
C THR A 625 -7.07 31.96 -32.83
N ASP A 626 -6.81 30.78 -32.26
CA ASP A 626 -5.54 30.07 -32.35
C ASP A 626 -5.81 28.54 -32.30
N PRO A 627 -5.52 27.78 -33.38
CA PRO A 627 -5.67 26.33 -33.44
C PRO A 627 -4.96 25.53 -32.33
N ALA A 628 -3.92 26.09 -31.69
CA ALA A 628 -3.18 25.42 -30.62
C ALA A 628 -3.79 25.64 -29.21
N ILE A 629 -4.69 26.62 -29.03
CA ILE A 629 -5.24 27.01 -27.72
C ILE A 629 -6.47 26.23 -27.23
N PRO A 630 -7.32 25.57 -28.05
CA PRO A 630 -8.33 24.66 -27.52
C PRO A 630 -7.65 23.37 -27.03
N ASN A 631 -7.29 23.34 -25.74
CA ASN A 631 -6.69 22.16 -25.07
C ASN A 631 -7.59 20.92 -25.11
N TYR A 632 -8.90 21.09 -25.32
CA TYR A 632 -9.82 20.01 -25.63
C TYR A 632 -10.90 20.48 -26.64
N LEU A 633 -11.34 19.58 -27.53
CA LEU A 633 -12.39 19.79 -28.52
C LEU A 633 -13.21 18.50 -28.63
N GLU A 634 -14.52 18.60 -28.44
CA GLU A 634 -15.43 17.45 -28.55
C GLU A 634 -16.67 17.81 -29.36
N LEU A 635 -17.08 16.82 -30.15
CA LEU A 635 -18.27 16.82 -30.97
C LEU A 635 -19.23 15.77 -30.43
N SER A 636 -20.44 16.21 -30.09
CA SER A 636 -21.55 15.41 -29.62
C SER A 636 -22.61 15.37 -30.73
N VAL A 637 -23.12 14.20 -31.11
CA VAL A 637 -24.11 14.06 -32.19
C VAL A 637 -25.21 13.08 -31.78
N ASP A 638 -26.42 13.56 -31.55
CA ASP A 638 -27.62 12.69 -31.50
C ASP A 638 -28.21 12.65 -32.92
N PHE A 639 -28.56 11.46 -33.41
CA PHE A 639 -28.83 11.26 -34.85
C PHE A 639 -29.70 10.03 -35.15
N ASP A 640 -30.31 10.06 -36.35
CA ASP A 640 -31.06 8.94 -36.93
C ASP A 640 -31.02 9.02 -38.48
N ASP A 641 -30.67 7.98 -39.26
CA ASP A 641 -30.18 6.63 -38.89
C ASP A 641 -28.64 6.55 -38.86
N GLY A 642 -27.95 7.53 -39.45
CA GLY A 642 -26.49 7.50 -39.61
C GLY A 642 -25.90 8.77 -40.22
N TYR A 643 -24.59 8.98 -40.01
CA TYR A 643 -23.90 10.18 -40.49
C TYR A 643 -22.45 9.91 -40.95
N VAL A 644 -21.94 10.83 -41.77
CA VAL A 644 -20.51 11.05 -42.01
C VAL A 644 -20.18 12.51 -41.70
N CYS A 645 -19.16 12.75 -40.88
CA CYS A 645 -18.75 14.08 -40.42
C CYS A 645 -17.39 14.48 -40.99
N TYR A 646 -17.27 15.74 -41.40
CA TYR A 646 -16.09 16.31 -42.01
C TYR A 646 -15.70 17.65 -41.37
N LEU A 647 -14.40 17.87 -41.17
CA LEU A 647 -13.81 19.13 -40.74
C LEU A 647 -12.87 19.65 -41.83
N ASN A 648 -13.12 20.86 -42.33
CA ASN A 648 -12.28 21.54 -43.32
C ASN A 648 -11.90 20.69 -44.55
N GLY A 649 -12.80 19.83 -45.04
CA GLY A 649 -12.56 18.95 -46.20
C GLY A 649 -12.26 17.47 -45.88
N ILE A 650 -11.87 17.15 -44.65
CA ILE A 650 -11.39 15.82 -44.22
C ILE A 650 -12.45 15.12 -43.36
N GLU A 651 -12.68 13.82 -43.60
CA GLU A 651 -13.56 12.99 -42.77
C GLU A 651 -12.95 12.78 -41.37
N ILE A 652 -13.73 13.06 -40.32
CA ILE A 652 -13.28 12.99 -38.92
C ILE A 652 -14.05 11.97 -38.07
N ALA A 653 -15.29 11.64 -38.44
CA ALA A 653 -16.12 10.65 -37.77
C ALA A 653 -17.21 10.12 -38.71
N ARG A 654 -17.75 8.94 -38.39
CA ARG A 654 -18.80 8.25 -39.13
C ARG A 654 -19.56 7.33 -38.17
N SER A 655 -20.89 7.27 -38.27
CA SER A 655 -21.69 6.37 -37.41
C SER A 655 -21.36 4.90 -37.69
N SER A 656 -21.54 4.03 -36.69
CA SER A 656 -21.40 2.57 -36.83
C SER A 656 -22.35 1.96 -37.87
N THR A 657 -23.42 2.67 -38.22
CA THR A 657 -24.40 2.32 -39.25
C THR A 657 -23.94 2.62 -40.68
N MET A 658 -22.80 3.29 -40.88
CA MET A 658 -22.31 3.76 -42.18
C MET A 658 -20.99 3.10 -42.59
N ASN A 659 -20.98 2.46 -43.77
CA ASN A 659 -19.82 1.73 -44.30
C ASN A 659 -18.94 2.61 -45.21
N GLY A 660 -17.69 2.18 -45.45
CA GLY A 660 -16.81 2.77 -46.47
C GLY A 660 -16.10 4.06 -46.04
N ALA A 661 -15.49 4.05 -44.85
CA ALA A 661 -14.68 5.16 -44.33
C ALA A 661 -13.63 5.67 -45.33
N GLY A 662 -13.39 6.98 -45.37
CA GLY A 662 -12.50 7.64 -46.32
C GLY A 662 -13.05 7.77 -47.74
N THR A 663 -14.26 7.24 -48.02
CA THR A 663 -14.99 7.47 -49.28
C THR A 663 -16.32 8.17 -48.98
N PRO A 664 -16.64 9.31 -49.62
CA PRO A 664 -17.94 9.96 -49.45
C PRO A 664 -19.04 9.08 -50.07
N PRO A 665 -20.08 8.68 -49.31
CA PRO A 665 -21.20 7.92 -49.85
C PRO A 665 -22.04 8.80 -50.81
N PRO A 666 -22.63 8.26 -51.90
CA PRO A 666 -23.59 8.99 -52.71
C PRO A 666 -24.87 9.38 -51.97
N HIS A 667 -25.55 10.44 -52.41
CA HIS A 667 -26.85 10.89 -51.87
C HIS A 667 -27.95 9.82 -51.86
N THR A 668 -27.85 8.82 -52.74
CA THR A 668 -28.80 7.69 -52.85
C THR A 668 -28.50 6.51 -51.92
N SER A 669 -27.39 6.56 -51.16
CA SER A 669 -27.05 5.50 -50.21
C SER A 669 -27.96 5.56 -48.98
N GLY A 670 -28.34 4.40 -48.46
CA GLY A 670 -28.84 4.27 -47.09
C GLY A 670 -27.80 3.67 -46.16
N THR A 671 -28.10 3.63 -44.87
CA THR A 671 -27.27 2.97 -43.84
C THR A 671 -27.32 1.43 -43.97
N SER A 672 -26.49 0.70 -43.20
CA SER A 672 -26.56 -0.77 -43.11
C SER A 672 -27.40 -1.30 -41.94
N GLY A 673 -28.00 -0.41 -41.14
CA GLY A 673 -28.83 -0.70 -39.97
C GLY A 673 -29.29 0.62 -39.34
N GLY A 674 -30.42 0.61 -38.65
CA GLY A 674 -30.99 1.84 -38.08
C GLY A 674 -30.44 2.21 -36.70
N HIS A 675 -30.63 3.47 -36.32
CA HIS A 675 -30.21 4.03 -35.03
C HIS A 675 -31.13 5.19 -34.66
N GLU A 676 -31.70 5.20 -33.46
CA GLU A 676 -32.66 6.23 -33.04
C GLU A 676 -32.02 7.29 -32.12
N ALA A 677 -32.38 8.56 -32.32
CA ALA A 677 -31.97 9.66 -31.44
C ALA A 677 -32.71 9.57 -30.09
N GLN A 678 -31.98 9.35 -28.99
CA GLN A 678 -32.57 8.99 -27.69
C GLN A 678 -31.97 9.75 -26.48
N GLY A 679 -31.38 10.94 -26.70
CA GLY A 679 -30.64 11.65 -25.67
C GLY A 679 -29.31 10.97 -25.32
N ARG A 680 -28.75 10.21 -26.28
CA ARG A 680 -27.55 9.36 -26.12
C ARG A 680 -26.58 9.60 -27.30
N PRO A 681 -26.07 10.83 -27.45
CA PRO A 681 -25.27 11.20 -28.61
C PRO A 681 -23.95 10.40 -28.71
N ASP A 682 -23.49 10.19 -29.94
CA ASP A 682 -22.11 9.82 -30.23
C ASP A 682 -21.18 10.92 -29.68
N LEU A 683 -20.18 10.52 -28.88
CA LEU A 683 -19.23 11.41 -28.22
C LEU A 683 -17.84 11.27 -28.86
N ILE A 684 -17.48 12.23 -29.71
CA ILE A 684 -16.32 12.18 -30.58
C ILE A 684 -15.25 13.15 -30.06
N ASN A 685 -14.10 12.61 -29.66
CA ASN A 685 -12.92 13.40 -29.29
C ASN A 685 -12.19 13.93 -30.54
N LEU A 686 -12.11 15.25 -30.70
CA LEU A 686 -11.49 15.91 -31.85
C LEU A 686 -10.12 16.54 -31.54
N ASN A 687 -9.53 16.28 -30.36
CA ASN A 687 -8.22 16.80 -29.95
C ASN A 687 -7.11 16.50 -30.96
N HIS A 688 -7.26 15.38 -31.65
CA HIS A 688 -6.29 14.82 -32.60
C HIS A 688 -6.43 15.47 -33.98
N TYR A 689 -7.67 15.84 -34.36
CA TYR A 689 -8.01 16.58 -35.58
C TYR A 689 -7.80 18.10 -35.45
N ARG A 690 -7.35 18.62 -34.31
CA ARG A 690 -7.01 20.06 -34.15
C ARG A 690 -5.98 20.55 -35.18
N HIS A 691 -5.13 19.68 -35.72
CA HIS A 691 -4.19 20.03 -36.79
C HIS A 691 -4.87 20.39 -38.13
N LEU A 692 -6.17 20.08 -38.28
CA LEU A 692 -7.01 20.52 -39.40
C LEU A 692 -7.58 21.93 -39.19
N LEU A 693 -7.56 22.46 -37.95
CA LEU A 693 -8.08 23.79 -37.65
C LEU A 693 -7.14 24.88 -38.17
N VAL A 694 -7.72 25.93 -38.73
CA VAL A 694 -7.00 27.12 -39.20
C VAL A 694 -7.41 28.36 -38.39
N THR A 695 -6.51 29.35 -38.32
CA THR A 695 -6.84 30.65 -37.73
C THR A 695 -7.87 31.39 -38.58
N GLY A 696 -9.01 31.74 -37.98
CA GLY A 696 -10.16 32.33 -38.67
C GLY A 696 -11.28 31.31 -38.90
N GLU A 697 -11.86 31.32 -40.10
CA GLU A 697 -13.02 30.50 -40.48
C GLU A 697 -12.65 29.01 -40.63
N ASN A 698 -13.47 28.15 -40.02
CA ASN A 698 -13.43 26.70 -40.13
C ASN A 698 -14.85 26.21 -40.47
N VAL A 699 -14.95 25.10 -41.21
CA VAL A 699 -16.22 24.48 -41.61
C VAL A 699 -16.36 23.12 -40.94
N LEU A 700 -17.45 22.94 -40.21
CA LEU A 700 -17.94 21.61 -39.80
C LEU A 700 -19.08 21.22 -40.74
N ALA A 701 -19.04 20.00 -41.25
CA ALA A 701 -19.97 19.53 -42.27
C ALA A 701 -20.38 18.07 -42.01
N PHE A 702 -21.62 17.75 -42.32
CA PHE A 702 -22.26 16.46 -42.08
C PHE A 702 -23.07 16.01 -43.27
N GLN A 703 -23.06 14.70 -43.50
CA GLN A 703 -23.92 14.02 -44.45
C GLN A 703 -24.73 12.99 -43.66
N ILE A 704 -26.04 13.19 -43.55
CA ILE A 704 -26.97 12.41 -42.74
C ILE A 704 -27.73 11.47 -43.69
N HIS A 705 -27.91 10.21 -43.29
CA HIS A 705 -28.53 9.16 -44.08
C HIS A 705 -29.59 8.39 -43.27
N ASN A 706 -30.65 7.99 -43.97
CA ASN A 706 -31.62 7.01 -43.50
C ASN A 706 -31.26 5.59 -43.95
N LEU A 707 -31.84 4.59 -43.30
CA LEU A 707 -31.75 3.17 -43.66
C LEU A 707 -32.41 2.88 -45.02
N THR A 708 -33.51 3.58 -45.34
CA THR A 708 -34.15 3.52 -46.66
C THR A 708 -34.71 4.88 -47.08
N ILE A 709 -35.30 4.95 -48.28
CA ILE A 709 -35.99 6.15 -48.82
C ILE A 709 -37.50 6.16 -48.51
N THR A 710 -37.99 5.22 -47.69
CA THR A 710 -39.43 5.01 -47.43
C THR A 710 -39.66 4.61 -45.98
N ASN A 711 -40.53 5.34 -45.25
CA ASN A 711 -40.53 5.37 -43.79
C ASN A 711 -39.24 6.03 -43.29
N ASN A 712 -39.20 7.36 -43.37
CA ASN A 712 -38.07 8.17 -42.92
C ASN A 712 -38.42 8.82 -41.58
N ASP A 713 -38.02 8.15 -40.50
CA ASP A 713 -37.69 8.70 -39.19
C ASP A 713 -36.28 9.32 -39.32
N CYS A 714 -36.02 10.56 -38.95
CA CYS A 714 -34.69 11.15 -39.09
C CYS A 714 -34.46 12.27 -38.09
N SER A 715 -33.26 12.41 -37.55
CA SER A 715 -32.94 13.46 -36.58
C SER A 715 -31.45 13.83 -36.66
N PHE A 716 -31.12 15.10 -36.38
CA PHE A 716 -29.76 15.62 -36.46
C PHE A 716 -29.50 16.76 -35.47
N LEU A 717 -28.80 16.42 -34.38
CA LEU A 717 -28.53 17.28 -33.22
C LEU A 717 -27.01 17.36 -32.94
N PRO A 718 -26.21 18.02 -33.81
CA PRO A 718 -24.77 18.21 -33.60
C PRO A 718 -24.48 19.31 -32.58
N ARG A 719 -23.41 19.14 -31.79
CA ARG A 719 -22.91 20.11 -30.82
C ARG A 719 -21.39 20.06 -30.75
N LEU A 720 -20.71 21.18 -31.00
CA LEU A 720 -19.25 21.28 -30.96
C LEU A 720 -18.83 22.19 -29.80
N THR A 721 -18.11 21.64 -28.82
CA THR A 721 -17.64 22.38 -27.64
C THR A 721 -16.13 22.44 -27.56
N LEU A 722 -15.59 23.63 -27.31
CA LEU A 722 -14.28 23.77 -26.69
C LEU A 722 -14.37 23.30 -25.25
N GLY A 723 -13.51 22.38 -24.86
CA GLY A 723 -13.16 22.19 -23.47
C GLY A 723 -11.92 23.01 -23.15
N THR A 724 -12.00 23.88 -22.15
CA THR A 724 -10.80 24.09 -21.31
C THR A 724 -10.76 22.91 -20.34
N PRO A 725 -9.65 22.15 -20.24
CA PRO A 725 -9.36 21.42 -19.04
C PRO A 725 -9.38 22.40 -17.86
N THR A 726 -10.44 22.29 -17.06
CA THR A 726 -10.26 22.24 -15.61
C THR A 726 -9.15 21.20 -15.33
N SER A 727 -8.38 21.33 -14.24
CA SER A 727 -7.09 20.63 -14.01
C SER A 727 -7.18 19.11 -13.75
N ARG A 728 -8.04 18.44 -14.51
CA ARG A 728 -8.97 17.37 -14.14
C ARG A 728 -9.13 16.33 -15.25
N PHE A 729 -9.06 16.76 -16.51
CA PHE A 729 -8.92 15.86 -17.66
C PHE A 729 -7.47 15.35 -17.77
N THR A 730 -6.98 14.86 -16.64
CA THR A 730 -5.86 13.94 -16.55
C THR A 730 -6.37 12.66 -17.21
N HIS A 731 -5.75 12.18 -18.28
CA HIS A 731 -5.97 10.80 -18.70
C HIS A 731 -5.66 9.91 -17.48
N LEU A 732 -6.41 8.84 -17.21
CA LEU A 732 -6.30 8.26 -15.87
C LEU A 732 -4.93 7.58 -15.62
N ASN A 733 -4.28 7.11 -16.69
CA ASN A 733 -2.83 6.81 -16.86
C ASN A 733 -1.83 7.96 -16.55
N ASP A 734 -2.29 9.14 -16.15
CA ASP A 734 -1.46 10.34 -15.97
C ASP A 734 -1.05 10.56 -14.50
N ARG A 735 0.18 11.07 -14.31
CA ARG A 735 0.76 11.46 -13.01
C ARG A 735 -0.02 12.56 -12.31
N GLN A 736 -0.79 13.32 -13.08
CA GLN A 736 -1.66 14.37 -12.56
C GLN A 736 -2.82 13.76 -11.77
N GLY A 737 -2.93 14.16 -10.51
CA GLY A 737 -4.07 13.89 -9.64
C GLY A 737 -3.88 12.77 -8.61
N LYS A 738 -4.79 12.70 -7.64
CA LYS A 738 -4.87 11.69 -6.56
C LYS A 738 -6.32 11.22 -6.41
N PHE A 739 -6.56 9.95 -6.14
CA PHE A 739 -7.87 9.48 -5.69
C PHE A 739 -8.07 9.87 -4.23
N THR A 740 -9.26 10.37 -3.89
CA THR A 740 -9.60 10.86 -2.54
C THR A 740 -11.10 10.70 -2.28
N PHE A 741 -11.49 10.87 -1.02
CA PHE A 741 -12.87 11.01 -0.59
C PHE A 741 -13.67 12.01 -1.44
N ARG A 742 -14.88 11.60 -1.80
CA ARG A 742 -15.91 12.42 -2.44
C ARG A 742 -17.24 12.19 -1.70
N PHE A 743 -17.98 13.25 -1.46
CA PHE A 743 -19.35 13.15 -0.96
C PHE A 743 -20.35 13.44 -2.08
N ASN A 744 -21.45 12.70 -2.17
CA ASN A 744 -22.51 12.96 -3.15
C ASN A 744 -23.84 13.33 -2.48
N PRO A 745 -24.14 14.63 -2.30
CA PRO A 745 -25.37 15.09 -1.66
C PRO A 745 -26.67 14.62 -2.32
N SER A 746 -26.67 14.22 -3.60
CA SER A 746 -27.87 13.68 -4.27
C SER A 746 -28.08 12.17 -4.05
N GLN A 747 -27.14 11.50 -3.38
CA GLN A 747 -27.20 10.08 -2.99
C GLN A 747 -27.22 9.89 -1.47
N HIS A 748 -27.22 10.98 -0.70
CA HIS A 748 -27.29 10.94 0.76
C HIS A 748 -28.75 10.84 1.26
N ASP A 749 -28.95 10.16 2.38
CA ASP A 749 -30.23 10.04 3.07
C ASP A 749 -30.46 11.27 3.93
N THR A 750 -31.49 12.06 3.63
CA THR A 750 -31.75 13.33 4.34
C THR A 750 -32.78 13.21 5.46
N GLU A 751 -33.16 12.00 5.87
CA GLU A 751 -34.12 11.79 6.97
C GLU A 751 -33.42 11.77 8.34
N ALA A 752 -34.23 11.76 9.40
CA ALA A 752 -33.74 11.64 10.77
C ALA A 752 -33.30 10.20 11.05
N LYS A 753 -32.19 10.06 11.78
CA LYS A 753 -31.59 8.78 12.14
C LYS A 753 -31.44 8.73 13.66
N ILE A 754 -31.89 7.65 14.28
CA ILE A 754 -31.77 7.44 15.72
C ILE A 754 -30.90 6.21 15.90
N ILE A 755 -29.85 6.34 16.71
CA ILE A 755 -28.84 5.31 16.95
C ILE A 755 -28.71 5.16 18.47
N PHE A 756 -28.64 3.92 18.94
CA PHE A 756 -28.73 3.48 20.33
C PHE A 756 -30.06 3.91 21.01
N GLU A 757 -31.20 3.69 20.34
CA GLU A 757 -32.52 4.14 20.84
C GLU A 757 -32.84 3.62 22.25
N GLY A 758 -33.28 4.52 23.14
CA GLY A 758 -33.64 4.20 24.52
C GLY A 758 -32.47 4.00 25.48
N THR A 759 -31.22 4.04 25.00
CA THR A 759 -30.01 3.99 25.84
C THR A 759 -29.66 5.37 26.42
N PRO A 760 -28.76 5.45 27.43
CA PRO A 760 -28.18 6.73 27.88
C PRO A 760 -27.34 7.46 26.82
N TYR A 761 -26.99 6.81 25.71
CA TYR A 761 -26.07 7.30 24.68
C TYR A 761 -26.77 7.54 23.33
N GLN A 762 -28.11 7.57 23.32
CA GLN A 762 -28.93 7.72 22.11
C GLN A 762 -28.53 8.97 21.28
N LEU A 763 -27.94 8.74 20.12
CA LEU A 763 -27.69 9.77 19.13
C LEU A 763 -28.96 10.03 18.31
N ASN A 764 -29.27 11.31 18.09
CA ASN A 764 -30.46 11.76 17.35
C ASN A 764 -30.02 12.71 16.24
N ILE A 765 -29.78 12.16 15.05
CA ILE A 765 -29.37 12.91 13.86
C ILE A 765 -30.61 13.57 13.22
N PRO A 766 -30.61 14.89 12.99
CA PRO A 766 -31.77 15.61 12.51
C PRO A 766 -31.98 15.50 10.98
N ALA A 767 -33.24 15.31 10.57
CA ALA A 767 -33.63 15.38 9.16
C ALA A 767 -33.34 16.76 8.53
N GLY A 768 -33.16 16.77 7.20
CA GLY A 768 -33.09 17.99 6.39
C GLY A 768 -31.69 18.55 6.15
N ARG A 769 -30.63 17.86 6.61
CA ARG A 769 -29.25 18.14 6.19
C ARG A 769 -29.12 17.89 4.69
N THR A 770 -28.68 18.89 3.95
CA THR A 770 -28.65 18.92 2.49
C THR A 770 -27.42 19.65 1.97
N GLY A 771 -27.02 19.38 0.72
CA GLY A 771 -25.71 19.80 0.23
C GLY A 771 -24.59 19.14 1.05
N THR A 772 -23.49 19.85 1.30
CA THR A 772 -22.37 19.35 2.12
C THR A 772 -22.72 19.07 3.60
N GLN A 773 -23.88 19.54 4.09
CA GLN A 773 -24.27 19.33 5.50
C GLN A 773 -24.53 17.87 5.87
N GLY A 774 -24.71 16.96 4.90
CA GLY A 774 -24.88 15.53 5.18
C GLY A 774 -23.66 14.86 5.81
N ILE A 775 -22.45 15.40 5.62
CA ILE A 775 -21.24 14.93 6.33
C ILE A 775 -21.38 15.04 7.85
N LEU A 776 -22.17 16.00 8.34
CA LEU A 776 -22.37 16.18 9.78
C LEU A 776 -23.05 14.97 10.44
N ASP A 777 -23.72 14.11 9.69
CA ASP A 777 -24.27 12.85 10.21
C ASP A 777 -23.15 11.91 10.67
N ALA A 778 -22.08 11.81 9.88
CA ALA A 778 -20.90 11.02 10.24
C ALA A 778 -20.06 11.70 11.32
N MET A 779 -19.92 13.04 11.28
CA MET A 779 -19.19 13.75 12.33
C MET A 779 -19.89 13.65 13.70
N ASP A 780 -21.22 13.70 13.74
CA ASP A 780 -22.01 13.44 14.94
C ASP A 780 -21.84 11.97 15.40
N LEU A 781 -21.80 11.02 14.47
CA LEU A 781 -21.59 9.59 14.76
C LEU A 781 -20.19 9.32 15.34
N PHE A 782 -19.12 9.81 14.72
CA PHE A 782 -17.75 9.65 15.24
C PHE A 782 -17.61 10.25 16.64
N ALA A 783 -18.18 11.44 16.87
CA ALA A 783 -18.18 12.08 18.18
C ALA A 783 -19.00 11.29 19.23
N ALA A 784 -20.10 10.65 18.83
CA ALA A 784 -20.87 9.78 19.70
C ALA A 784 -20.13 8.46 20.02
N LEU A 785 -19.47 7.85 19.03
CA LEU A 785 -18.69 6.62 19.20
C LEU A 785 -17.44 6.85 20.04
N GLU A 786 -16.69 7.93 19.83
CA GLU A 786 -15.53 8.32 20.66
C GLU A 786 -15.94 8.61 22.12
N ALA A 787 -17.16 9.10 22.33
CA ALA A 787 -17.71 9.30 23.67
C ALA A 787 -18.31 8.02 24.29
N HIS A 788 -18.62 6.98 23.51
CA HIS A 788 -19.35 5.80 23.97
C HIS A 788 -18.45 4.88 24.85
N PRO A 789 -18.92 4.45 26.03
CA PRO A 789 -18.08 3.67 26.94
C PRO A 789 -17.78 2.26 26.45
N GLY A 790 -18.61 1.69 25.57
CA GLY A 790 -18.28 0.44 24.87
C GLY A 790 -17.03 0.59 24.00
N THR A 791 -16.88 1.73 23.32
CA THR A 791 -15.69 2.05 22.52
C THR A 791 -14.46 2.22 23.38
N ALA A 792 -14.57 3.02 24.44
CA ALA A 792 -13.49 3.20 25.40
C ALA A 792 -13.04 1.86 26.00
N GLN A 793 -13.98 0.97 26.31
CA GLN A 793 -13.71 -0.37 26.84
C GLN A 793 -13.02 -1.27 25.82
N PHE A 794 -13.56 -1.38 24.60
CA PHE A 794 -13.04 -2.26 23.56
C PHE A 794 -11.63 -1.86 23.10
N ILE A 795 -11.39 -0.57 22.84
CA ILE A 795 -10.07 -0.08 22.43
C ILE A 795 -9.05 -0.21 23.57
N CYS A 796 -9.43 0.06 24.83
CA CYS A 796 -8.53 -0.20 25.95
C CYS A 796 -8.23 -1.70 26.14
N ILE A 797 -9.20 -2.60 25.88
CA ILE A 797 -8.96 -4.04 25.89
C ILE A 797 -7.97 -4.45 24.79
N LYS A 798 -8.15 -4.01 23.53
CA LYS A 798 -7.20 -4.34 22.44
C LYS A 798 -5.79 -3.78 22.71
N LEU A 799 -5.66 -2.61 23.35
CA LEU A 799 -4.36 -2.08 23.79
C LEU A 799 -3.72 -2.90 24.93
N ILE A 800 -4.50 -3.35 25.92
CA ILE A 800 -3.98 -4.26 26.97
C ILE A 800 -3.59 -5.62 26.37
N GLN A 801 -4.35 -6.12 25.38
CA GLN A 801 -3.99 -7.31 24.62
C GLN A 801 -2.67 -7.12 23.87
N LYS A 802 -2.47 -6.02 23.13
CA LYS A 802 -1.22 -5.77 22.39
C LYS A 802 -0.01 -5.67 23.33
N PHE A 803 -0.11 -4.87 24.39
CA PHE A 803 1.04 -4.45 25.20
C PHE A 803 1.22 -5.16 26.56
N VAL A 804 0.28 -6.00 27.03
CA VAL A 804 0.36 -6.61 28.37
C VAL A 804 0.09 -8.12 28.36
N SER A 805 -1.15 -8.54 28.06
CA SER A 805 -1.59 -9.93 28.28
C SER A 805 -2.85 -10.27 27.47
N ASP A 806 -2.92 -11.52 27.02
CA ASP A 806 -4.05 -12.10 26.28
C ASP A 806 -5.27 -12.40 27.17
N ASP A 807 -5.08 -12.48 28.50
CA ASP A 807 -6.10 -12.89 29.49
C ASP A 807 -7.21 -11.85 29.75
N ILE A 808 -7.42 -10.90 28.83
CA ILE A 808 -8.50 -9.91 28.89
C ILE A 808 -9.31 -9.88 27.59
N THR A 809 -10.63 -9.93 27.71
CA THR A 809 -11.60 -9.91 26.61
C THR A 809 -12.89 -9.22 27.06
N LEU A 810 -13.76 -8.81 26.12
CA LEU A 810 -15.11 -8.34 26.48
C LEU A 810 -15.91 -9.40 27.27
N ALA A 811 -15.72 -10.69 26.94
CA ALA A 811 -16.41 -11.80 27.59
C ALA A 811 -16.01 -11.98 29.06
N ASN A 812 -14.70 -12.07 29.36
CA ASN A 812 -14.23 -12.30 30.72
C ASN A 812 -14.26 -11.04 31.62
N ILE A 813 -14.33 -9.85 31.03
CA ILE A 813 -14.72 -8.62 31.75
C ILE A 813 -16.23 -8.61 32.03
N GLY A 814 -17.06 -9.13 31.11
CA GLY A 814 -18.51 -9.19 31.24
C GLY A 814 -19.02 -10.17 32.31
N ASP A 815 -18.36 -11.31 32.51
CA ASP A 815 -18.66 -12.27 33.59
C ASP A 815 -17.81 -12.07 34.87
N GLY A 816 -16.76 -11.25 34.79
CA GLY A 816 -15.87 -10.91 35.90
C GLY A 816 -14.76 -11.92 36.19
N SER A 817 -14.49 -12.86 35.27
CA SER A 817 -13.43 -13.85 35.39
C SER A 817 -12.03 -13.37 34.95
N ALA A 818 -11.91 -12.19 34.31
CA ALA A 818 -10.63 -11.56 34.00
C ALA A 818 -9.75 -11.33 35.26
N PRO A 819 -8.41 -11.37 35.16
CA PRO A 819 -7.53 -11.06 36.29
C PRO A 819 -7.79 -9.67 36.91
N ILE A 820 -7.76 -9.57 38.24
CA ILE A 820 -8.21 -8.37 38.98
C ILE A 820 -7.30 -7.16 38.75
N GLU A 821 -6.03 -7.41 38.50
CA GLU A 821 -4.99 -6.46 38.11
C GLU A 821 -5.24 -5.91 36.69
N LEU A 822 -5.67 -6.75 35.75
CA LEU A 822 -6.06 -6.31 34.40
C LEU A 822 -7.40 -5.56 34.41
N GLN A 823 -8.36 -5.96 35.25
CA GLN A 823 -9.58 -5.17 35.51
C GLN A 823 -9.24 -3.78 36.09
N SER A 824 -8.25 -3.70 36.98
CA SER A 824 -7.82 -2.44 37.61
C SER A 824 -7.07 -1.53 36.64
N LEU A 825 -6.26 -2.10 35.75
CA LEU A 825 -5.63 -1.38 34.64
C LEU A 825 -6.69 -0.85 33.65
N LEU A 826 -7.64 -1.68 33.22
CA LEU A 826 -8.73 -1.26 32.35
C LEU A 826 -9.55 -0.11 32.97
N ALA A 827 -9.87 -0.19 34.26
CA ALA A 827 -10.57 0.90 34.97
C ALA A 827 -9.76 2.22 34.98
N SER A 828 -8.43 2.13 35.06
CA SER A 828 -7.53 3.28 35.01
C SER A 828 -7.46 3.87 33.59
N MET A 829 -7.32 3.03 32.56
CA MET A 829 -7.33 3.45 31.16
C MET A 829 -8.68 4.02 30.71
N LEU A 830 -9.80 3.49 31.22
CA LEU A 830 -11.12 4.08 31.04
C LEU A 830 -11.23 5.48 31.66
N SER A 831 -10.62 5.71 32.83
CA SER A 831 -10.53 7.05 33.41
C SER A 831 -9.60 7.98 32.61
N ALA A 832 -8.56 7.44 31.98
CA ALA A 832 -7.64 8.18 31.12
C ALA A 832 -8.30 8.59 29.80
N TRP A 833 -9.12 7.72 29.18
CA TRP A 833 -9.89 7.99 27.96
C TRP A 833 -10.72 9.29 28.03
N TYR A 834 -11.32 9.57 29.19
CA TYR A 834 -12.16 10.75 29.42
C TYR A 834 -11.44 11.88 30.19
N SER A 835 -10.11 11.81 30.36
CA SER A 835 -9.34 12.81 31.11
C SER A 835 -9.10 14.11 30.31
N THR A 836 -9.07 14.01 28.98
CA THR A 836 -8.82 15.13 28.05
C THR A 836 -10.13 15.77 27.53
N PRO A 837 -10.12 17.05 27.10
CA PRO A 837 -11.34 17.75 26.66
C PRO A 837 -12.05 17.14 25.44
N LYS A 838 -11.28 16.48 24.56
CA LYS A 838 -11.75 15.49 23.59
C LYS A 838 -11.34 14.11 24.15
N PRO A 839 -12.22 13.08 24.19
CA PRO A 839 -11.85 11.76 24.69
C PRO A 839 -10.83 11.02 23.80
N GLY A 840 -10.47 9.79 24.16
CA GLY A 840 -9.75 8.86 23.27
C GLY A 840 -8.33 9.28 22.91
N ASN A 841 -7.63 10.06 23.74
CA ASN A 841 -6.24 10.44 23.50
C ASN A 841 -5.30 9.25 23.76
N ILE A 842 -4.73 8.66 22.70
CA ILE A 842 -3.95 7.43 22.76
C ILE A 842 -2.64 7.62 23.55
N SER A 843 -1.96 8.77 23.44
CA SER A 843 -0.78 9.06 24.25
C SER A 843 -1.04 8.97 25.76
N VAL A 844 -2.20 9.46 26.23
CA VAL A 844 -2.55 9.41 27.67
C VAL A 844 -2.99 8.00 28.09
N LEU A 845 -3.57 7.20 27.19
CA LEU A 845 -3.80 5.77 27.44
C LEU A 845 -2.47 5.00 27.58
N MET A 846 -1.51 5.26 26.69
CA MET A 846 -0.20 4.60 26.73
C MET A 846 0.65 5.05 27.92
N GLU A 847 0.58 6.32 28.33
CA GLU A 847 1.19 6.77 29.60
C GLU A 847 0.58 6.05 30.82
N THR A 848 -0.74 5.83 30.81
CA THR A 848 -1.46 5.11 31.87
C THR A 848 -1.14 3.61 31.88
N LEU A 849 -0.94 3.00 30.72
CA LEU A 849 -0.59 1.58 30.58
C LEU A 849 0.87 1.30 30.98
N LEU A 850 1.79 2.17 30.56
CA LEU A 850 3.23 2.00 30.75
C LEU A 850 3.73 2.45 32.13
N ASP A 851 2.92 3.10 32.96
CA ASP A 851 3.28 3.63 34.31
C ASP A 851 4.77 4.02 34.43
N PRO A 852 5.24 5.02 33.66
CA PRO A 852 6.67 5.28 33.51
C PRO A 852 7.35 5.83 34.77
N VAL A 853 6.58 6.14 35.83
CA VAL A 853 7.06 6.78 37.06
C VAL A 853 7.12 5.79 38.23
N GLU A 854 6.02 5.11 38.56
CA GLU A 854 5.96 4.20 39.71
C GLU A 854 6.27 2.75 39.30
N ARG A 855 6.18 2.42 38.00
CA ARG A 855 6.40 1.09 37.39
C ARG A 855 5.71 -0.06 38.16
N SER A 856 4.49 0.20 38.59
CA SER A 856 3.71 -0.60 39.54
C SER A 856 2.51 -1.31 38.89
N GLY A 857 2.09 -0.86 37.70
CA GLY A 857 1.00 -1.47 36.94
C GLY A 857 1.34 -2.83 36.31
N PRO A 858 0.33 -3.58 35.81
CA PRO A 858 0.51 -4.94 35.32
C PRO A 858 1.57 -5.13 34.22
N PHE A 859 1.82 -4.10 33.40
CA PHE A 859 2.88 -4.09 32.39
C PHE A 859 4.28 -4.43 32.94
N TRP A 860 4.59 -4.03 34.16
CA TRP A 860 5.89 -4.28 34.78
C TRP A 860 5.94 -5.57 35.62
N SER A 861 4.80 -6.23 35.84
CA SER A 861 4.72 -7.48 36.60
C SER A 861 5.52 -8.58 35.90
N THR A 862 6.32 -9.34 36.67
CA THR A 862 7.02 -10.53 36.17
C THR A 862 6.06 -11.52 35.51
N SER A 863 4.82 -11.61 36.02
CA SER A 863 3.74 -12.44 35.47
C SER A 863 3.29 -12.08 34.04
N ASN A 864 3.68 -10.91 33.51
CA ASN A 864 3.36 -10.47 32.14
C ASN A 864 4.60 -10.35 31.23
N GLN A 865 5.78 -10.77 31.73
CA GLN A 865 7.02 -10.85 30.96
C GLN A 865 7.12 -12.22 30.29
N LYS A 866 7.51 -12.28 29.02
CA LYS A 866 7.72 -13.53 28.26
C LYS A 866 6.48 -14.44 28.17
N ILE A 867 5.25 -13.88 28.27
CA ILE A 867 3.99 -14.64 28.18
C ILE A 867 3.31 -14.57 26.81
N LYS A 868 3.46 -13.47 26.05
CA LYS A 868 2.80 -13.26 24.76
C LYS A 868 3.69 -13.71 23.62
N VAL A 869 3.16 -14.53 22.72
CA VAL A 869 3.86 -14.97 21.51
C VAL A 869 4.01 -13.78 20.54
N LYS A 870 5.21 -13.63 19.95
CA LYS A 870 5.47 -12.66 18.88
C LYS A 870 4.71 -13.02 17.60
N THR A 871 4.02 -12.06 16.98
CA THR A 871 3.52 -12.18 15.59
C THR A 871 4.69 -12.45 14.61
N PRO A 872 4.44 -12.87 13.36
CA PRO A 872 5.52 -13.05 12.38
C PRO A 872 6.36 -11.78 12.15
N LEU A 873 5.71 -10.61 12.02
CA LEU A 873 6.39 -9.32 11.92
C LEU A 873 7.27 -9.05 13.14
N GLU A 874 6.75 -9.25 14.35
CA GLU A 874 7.48 -9.03 15.60
C GLU A 874 8.66 -10.01 15.76
N PHE A 875 8.49 -11.27 15.37
CA PHE A 875 9.53 -12.29 15.41
C PHE A 875 10.68 -11.99 14.44
N ILE A 876 10.34 -11.65 13.19
CA ILE A 876 11.31 -11.29 12.15
C ILE A 876 12.05 -10.00 12.53
N ASN A 877 11.33 -8.94 12.92
CA ASN A 877 11.94 -7.67 13.34
C ASN A 877 12.82 -7.85 14.59
N SER A 878 12.40 -8.61 15.60
CA SER A 878 13.18 -8.85 16.82
C SER A 878 14.45 -9.65 16.54
N THR A 879 14.38 -10.67 15.68
CA THR A 879 15.56 -11.43 15.22
C THR A 879 16.57 -10.53 14.51
N LEU A 880 16.09 -9.67 13.59
CA LEU A 880 16.94 -8.75 12.83
C LEU A 880 17.56 -7.66 13.71
N ARG A 881 16.74 -7.00 14.54
CA ARG A 881 17.16 -5.92 15.44
C ARG A 881 18.19 -6.40 16.46
N THR A 882 17.97 -7.56 17.09
CA THR A 882 18.83 -8.02 18.20
C THR A 882 20.28 -8.26 17.77
N LEU A 883 20.53 -8.61 16.50
CA LEU A 883 21.90 -8.70 15.95
C LEU A 883 22.31 -7.52 15.04
N GLY A 884 21.52 -6.46 14.98
CA GLY A 884 21.80 -5.28 14.14
C GLY A 884 21.77 -5.54 12.63
N SER A 885 21.13 -6.62 12.17
CA SER A 885 21.06 -7.00 10.76
C SER A 885 20.11 -6.10 9.98
N PRO A 886 20.47 -5.66 8.75
CA PRO A 886 19.60 -4.87 7.91
C PRO A 886 18.47 -5.70 7.29
N ALA A 887 17.37 -5.01 6.95
CA ALA A 887 16.24 -5.54 6.16
C ALA A 887 16.59 -5.65 4.65
N SER A 888 17.65 -6.40 4.32
CA SER A 888 18.22 -6.47 2.96
C SER A 888 17.73 -7.63 2.08
N SER A 889 17.00 -8.60 2.63
CA SER A 889 16.60 -9.80 1.88
C SER A 889 15.39 -9.55 0.98
N ASP A 890 15.46 -10.02 -0.26
CA ASP A 890 14.31 -10.08 -1.17
C ASP A 890 13.18 -10.99 -0.64
N ASN A 891 13.48 -11.96 0.23
CA ASN A 891 12.52 -12.96 0.72
C ASN A 891 11.92 -12.60 2.09
N LEU A 892 12.17 -11.40 2.62
CA LEU A 892 11.70 -10.94 3.94
C LEU A 892 10.18 -11.09 4.12
N VAL A 893 9.41 -10.75 3.08
CA VAL A 893 7.94 -10.82 3.04
C VAL A 893 7.48 -12.28 2.96
N GLU A 894 8.09 -13.09 2.09
CA GLU A 894 7.80 -14.53 1.92
C GLU A 894 7.85 -15.28 3.27
N TRP A 895 8.83 -14.96 4.14
CA TRP A 895 8.91 -15.54 5.49
C TRP A 895 7.75 -15.16 6.41
N SER A 896 7.15 -13.98 6.25
CA SER A 896 5.97 -13.57 7.02
C SER A 896 4.71 -14.27 6.52
N GLU A 897 4.56 -14.37 5.20
CA GLU A 897 3.47 -15.11 4.55
C GLU A 897 3.51 -16.61 4.91
N ASP A 898 4.68 -17.24 4.88
CA ASP A 898 4.89 -18.64 5.29
C ASP A 898 4.58 -18.89 6.78
N MET A 899 4.66 -17.85 7.61
CA MET A 899 4.28 -17.88 9.03
C MET A 899 2.82 -17.45 9.28
N GLY A 900 2.06 -17.07 8.23
CA GLY A 900 0.63 -16.79 8.28
C GLY A 900 0.22 -15.31 8.35
N MET A 901 1.14 -14.36 8.15
CA MET A 901 0.84 -12.91 8.19
C MET A 901 1.26 -12.23 6.90
N LYS A 902 0.28 -11.94 6.04
CA LYS A 902 0.44 -11.23 4.77
C LYS A 902 -0.08 -9.80 4.93
N LEU A 903 0.81 -8.83 5.01
CA LEU A 903 0.44 -7.45 5.37
C LEU A 903 -0.32 -6.79 4.21
N PHE A 904 -1.29 -5.90 4.51
CA PHE A 904 -2.13 -5.20 3.52
C PHE A 904 -3.03 -6.09 2.61
N GLU A 905 -3.05 -7.41 2.80
CA GLU A 905 -3.79 -8.36 1.96
C GLU A 905 -4.58 -9.33 2.87
N ARG A 906 -5.64 -8.81 3.51
CA ARG A 906 -6.48 -9.52 4.49
C ARG A 906 -7.94 -9.61 3.98
N ASP A 907 -8.35 -10.80 3.52
CA ASP A 907 -9.73 -11.09 3.07
C ASP A 907 -10.83 -10.66 4.05
N GLU A 908 -10.55 -10.68 5.36
CA GLU A 908 -11.53 -10.59 6.45
C GLU A 908 -11.28 -9.33 7.32
N PRO A 909 -12.29 -8.48 7.58
CA PRO A 909 -12.11 -7.15 8.18
C PRO A 909 -11.82 -7.16 9.70
N ASP A 910 -11.62 -8.35 10.29
CA ASP A 910 -11.32 -8.51 11.72
C ASP A 910 -9.84 -8.31 12.08
N GLY A 911 -8.97 -8.27 11.06
CA GLY A 911 -7.53 -8.16 11.20
C GLY A 911 -6.86 -9.49 11.52
N PHE A 912 -5.57 -9.43 11.80
CA PHE A 912 -4.79 -10.53 12.35
C PHE A 912 -4.95 -10.60 13.88
N SER A 913 -4.94 -11.82 14.42
CA SER A 913 -5.17 -12.04 15.86
C SER A 913 -4.07 -11.44 16.73
N GLU A 914 -4.45 -10.67 17.74
CA GLU A 914 -3.53 -10.20 18.79
C GLU A 914 -3.24 -11.28 19.84
N ILE A 915 -3.91 -12.44 19.78
CA ILE A 915 -3.79 -13.54 20.75
C ILE A 915 -2.63 -14.48 20.34
N GLY A 916 -1.70 -14.71 21.26
CA GLY A 916 -0.45 -15.42 20.97
C GLY A 916 -0.61 -16.89 20.58
N SER A 917 -1.70 -17.55 21.01
CA SER A 917 -1.96 -18.96 20.68
C SER A 917 -2.09 -19.23 19.19
N ASP A 918 -2.60 -18.24 18.45
CA ASP A 918 -3.01 -18.44 17.05
C ASP A 918 -1.79 -18.44 16.12
N TRP A 919 -0.67 -17.87 16.59
CA TRP A 919 0.60 -17.77 15.89
C TRP A 919 1.57 -18.94 16.14
N ILE A 920 1.24 -19.89 17.04
CA ILE A 920 2.01 -21.11 17.29
C ILE A 920 1.19 -22.37 16.97
N GLY A 921 1.43 -22.88 15.78
CA GLY A 921 1.11 -24.25 15.37
C GLY A 921 2.32 -24.94 14.74
N THR A 922 2.23 -26.26 14.52
CA THR A 922 3.32 -27.11 14.00
C THR A 922 3.97 -26.57 12.72
N THR A 923 3.18 -25.97 11.81
CA THR A 923 3.66 -25.37 10.56
C THR A 923 4.41 -24.06 10.82
N THR A 924 3.78 -23.10 11.51
CA THR A 924 4.38 -21.79 11.82
C THR A 924 5.66 -21.91 12.64
N LEU A 925 5.73 -22.85 13.60
CA LEU A 925 6.94 -23.10 14.39
C LEU A 925 8.07 -23.67 13.52
N LEU A 926 7.76 -24.54 12.55
CA LEU A 926 8.76 -25.03 11.60
C LEU A 926 9.32 -23.89 10.75
N GLN A 927 8.47 -22.96 10.29
CA GLN A 927 8.91 -21.81 9.48
C GLN A 927 9.72 -20.79 10.30
N ARG A 928 9.35 -20.55 11.57
CA ARG A 928 10.15 -19.78 12.53
C ARG A 928 11.55 -20.37 12.72
N ILE A 929 11.66 -21.70 12.87
CA ILE A 929 12.95 -22.42 12.96
C ILE A 929 13.73 -22.36 11.64
N ASN A 930 13.06 -22.47 10.49
CA ASN A 930 13.70 -22.36 9.18
C ASN A 930 14.31 -20.97 8.97
N PHE A 931 13.54 -19.90 9.26
CA PHE A 931 14.00 -18.52 9.23
C PHE A 931 15.17 -18.30 10.19
N ALA A 932 15.03 -18.66 11.47
CA ALA A 932 16.08 -18.50 12.48
C ALA A 932 17.42 -19.15 12.06
N ARG A 933 17.37 -20.33 11.45
CA ARG A 933 18.57 -21.04 10.96
C ARG A 933 19.14 -20.43 9.67
N ARG A 934 18.30 -19.98 8.72
CA ARG A 934 18.73 -19.24 7.52
C ARG A 934 19.42 -17.93 7.92
N PHE A 935 18.79 -17.17 8.81
CA PHE A 935 19.28 -15.91 9.37
C PHE A 935 20.65 -16.08 10.05
N ALA A 936 20.72 -16.92 11.08
CA ALA A 936 21.93 -17.06 11.88
C ALA A 936 23.10 -17.63 11.05
N SER A 937 22.85 -18.58 10.14
CA SER A 937 23.91 -19.14 9.29
C SER A 937 24.51 -18.15 8.29
N ASN A 938 23.80 -17.07 7.92
CA ASN A 938 24.26 -15.97 7.06
C ASN A 938 25.11 -16.49 5.86
N VAL A 939 24.50 -17.40 5.10
CA VAL A 939 25.15 -18.17 4.01
C VAL A 939 25.10 -17.48 2.65
N ASP A 940 24.06 -16.67 2.41
CA ASP A 940 23.82 -16.02 1.10
C ASP A 940 23.99 -14.48 1.18
N ASN A 941 24.31 -13.94 2.37
CA ASN A 941 24.30 -12.52 2.74
C ASN A 941 22.93 -11.81 2.66
N ASP A 942 21.82 -12.57 2.61
CA ASP A 942 20.44 -12.05 2.72
C ASP A 942 20.26 -11.13 3.95
N PHE A 943 20.86 -11.56 5.07
CA PHE A 943 20.75 -10.97 6.40
C PHE A 943 22.16 -10.85 7.04
N PRO A 944 22.94 -9.84 6.67
CA PRO A 944 24.33 -9.73 7.08
C PRO A 944 24.46 -9.19 8.50
N TRP A 945 24.93 -10.04 9.41
CA TRP A 945 25.44 -9.69 10.74
C TRP A 945 26.86 -10.23 10.93
N ASP A 946 27.69 -9.54 11.72
CA ASP A 946 29.05 -9.97 12.06
C ASP A 946 29.11 -10.48 13.51
N ILE A 947 29.83 -11.58 13.72
CA ILE A 947 30.11 -12.14 15.04
C ILE A 947 31.16 -11.27 15.78
N ALA A 948 32.04 -10.59 15.04
CA ALA A 948 33.08 -9.72 15.60
C ALA A 948 32.52 -8.52 16.38
N ASP A 949 31.28 -8.08 16.09
CA ASP A 949 30.62 -7.01 16.85
C ASP A 949 30.20 -7.45 18.27
N PHE A 950 30.08 -8.78 18.50
CA PHE A 950 29.66 -9.36 19.79
C PHE A 950 30.83 -9.97 20.57
N ILE A 951 31.72 -10.73 19.93
CA ILE A 951 32.89 -11.35 20.59
C ILE A 951 34.16 -10.48 20.54
N GLY A 952 34.18 -9.44 19.70
CA GLY A 952 35.32 -8.55 19.54
C GLY A 952 36.52 -9.22 18.85
N ASN A 953 37.71 -8.99 19.40
CA ASN A 953 38.97 -9.63 18.96
C ASN A 953 39.38 -10.80 19.87
N ASP A 954 38.66 -11.00 20.97
CA ASP A 954 38.84 -12.15 21.84
C ASP A 954 38.07 -13.33 21.23
N ALA A 955 38.61 -14.54 21.39
CA ALA A 955 38.00 -15.75 20.86
C ALA A 955 37.52 -16.62 22.03
N PRO A 956 36.30 -16.38 22.56
CA PRO A 956 35.78 -17.11 23.70
C PRO A 956 35.65 -18.61 23.44
N ASP A 957 35.68 -19.37 24.53
CA ASP A 957 35.26 -20.77 24.55
C ASP A 957 33.72 -20.89 24.53
N ALA A 958 33.21 -22.12 24.60
CA ALA A 958 31.77 -22.37 24.53
C ALA A 958 30.98 -21.64 25.63
N ILE A 959 31.57 -21.47 26.83
CA ILE A 959 30.93 -20.78 27.95
C ILE A 959 30.82 -19.29 27.63
N GLY A 960 31.94 -18.66 27.24
CA GLY A 960 31.94 -17.23 26.88
C GLY A 960 31.03 -16.88 25.69
N VAL A 961 30.86 -17.81 24.73
CA VAL A 961 29.88 -17.63 23.63
C VAL A 961 28.45 -17.68 24.16
N VAL A 962 28.10 -18.64 25.03
CA VAL A 962 26.75 -18.75 25.59
C VAL A 962 26.44 -17.57 26.52
N ASP A 963 27.40 -17.08 27.31
CA ASP A 963 27.24 -15.87 28.14
C ASP A 963 26.91 -14.63 27.30
N ILE A 964 27.66 -14.39 26.22
CA ILE A 964 27.44 -13.24 25.32
C ILE A 964 26.05 -13.28 24.69
N PHE A 965 25.62 -14.45 24.20
CA PHE A 965 24.30 -14.57 23.56
C PHE A 965 23.13 -14.71 24.54
N ASP A 966 23.36 -15.08 25.80
CA ASP A 966 22.37 -14.90 26.88
C ASP A 966 22.14 -13.40 27.17
N GLU A 967 23.21 -12.62 27.35
CA GLU A 967 23.10 -11.17 27.55
C GLU A 967 22.36 -10.49 26.37
N VAL A 968 22.74 -10.82 25.14
CA VAL A 968 22.18 -10.23 23.92
C VAL A 968 20.73 -10.66 23.68
N LEU A 969 20.41 -11.95 23.74
CA LEU A 969 19.08 -12.47 23.36
C LEU A 969 18.06 -12.45 24.52
N PHE A 970 18.51 -12.73 25.75
CA PHE A 970 17.63 -13.01 26.90
C PHE A 970 17.90 -12.14 28.14
N GLN A 971 18.87 -11.23 28.06
CA GLN A 971 19.26 -10.26 29.09
C GLN A 971 19.90 -10.90 30.34
N GLY A 972 20.63 -12.01 30.15
CA GLY A 972 21.27 -12.76 31.24
C GLY A 972 20.27 -13.60 32.04
N ALA A 973 19.16 -13.98 31.41
CA ALA A 973 18.03 -14.67 32.03
C ALA A 973 17.63 -15.92 31.23
N MET A 974 18.62 -16.62 30.67
CA MET A 974 18.54 -18.02 30.25
C MET A 974 18.52 -18.91 31.51
N THR A 975 17.67 -19.94 31.57
CA THR A 975 17.73 -20.91 32.68
C THR A 975 18.93 -21.82 32.55
N GLU A 976 19.41 -22.41 33.66
CA GLU A 976 20.50 -23.40 33.63
C GLU A 976 20.19 -24.59 32.71
N ALA A 977 18.91 -24.94 32.52
CA ALA A 977 18.49 -25.97 31.57
C ALA A 977 18.68 -25.54 30.10
N GLU A 978 18.29 -24.32 29.73
CA GLU A 978 18.53 -23.75 28.39
C GLU A 978 20.03 -23.53 28.14
N ARG A 979 20.77 -23.13 29.17
CA ARG A 979 22.23 -22.94 29.15
C ARG A 979 22.97 -24.27 28.94
N CYS A 980 22.60 -25.31 29.68
CA CYS A 980 23.09 -26.68 29.46
C CYS A 980 22.79 -27.17 28.03
N LEU A 981 21.59 -26.93 27.52
CA LEU A 981 21.22 -27.29 26.13
C LEU A 981 22.04 -26.52 25.09
N ALA A 982 22.30 -25.23 25.31
CA ALA A 982 23.13 -24.42 24.42
C ALA A 982 24.60 -24.89 24.42
N LEU A 983 25.15 -25.23 25.59
CA LEU A 983 26.49 -25.80 25.73
C LEU A 983 26.58 -27.21 25.11
N GLU A 984 25.59 -28.09 25.33
CA GLU A 984 25.55 -29.42 24.69
C GLU A 984 25.50 -29.29 23.16
N TYR A 985 24.67 -28.37 22.63
CA TYR A 985 24.60 -28.10 21.20
C TYR A 985 25.92 -27.56 20.63
N LEU A 986 26.58 -26.64 21.35
CA LEU A 986 27.82 -26.00 20.94
C LEU A 986 29.07 -26.88 21.11
N GLU A 987 29.04 -27.87 22.01
CA GLU A 987 30.16 -28.77 22.31
C GLU A 987 29.93 -30.24 21.90
N THR A 988 28.95 -30.55 21.05
CA THR A 988 28.80 -31.89 20.44
C THR A 988 28.89 -31.88 18.91
N ASP A 989 29.11 -33.06 18.33
CA ASP A 989 28.98 -33.32 16.90
C ASP A 989 27.58 -33.89 16.55
N LEU A 990 27.30 -34.05 15.25
CA LEU A 990 26.04 -34.62 14.74
C LEU A 990 25.75 -36.07 15.17
N ASN A 991 26.65 -36.71 15.91
CA ASN A 991 26.50 -38.06 16.49
C ASN A 991 26.35 -38.03 18.03
N GLY A 992 26.33 -36.85 18.65
CA GLY A 992 26.30 -36.68 20.11
C GLY A 992 27.66 -36.95 20.78
N VAL A 993 28.77 -36.83 20.04
CA VAL A 993 30.13 -36.99 20.58
C VAL A 993 30.68 -35.63 20.97
N PHE A 994 31.23 -35.51 22.18
CA PHE A 994 31.86 -34.28 22.67
C PHE A 994 32.98 -33.79 21.74
N MET A 995 32.84 -32.55 21.27
CA MET A 995 33.72 -31.83 20.38
C MET A 995 33.77 -30.37 20.87
N PRO A 996 34.78 -29.98 21.67
CA PRO A 996 34.81 -28.65 22.28
C PRO A 996 34.87 -27.54 21.22
N LEU A 997 34.47 -26.33 21.58
CA LEU A 997 34.62 -25.18 20.70
C LEU A 997 36.08 -24.72 20.69
N ASP A 998 36.77 -24.88 19.54
CA ASP A 998 38.18 -24.51 19.35
C ASP A 998 38.32 -23.26 18.46
N PRO A 999 38.73 -22.10 19.00
CA PRO A 999 39.10 -20.90 18.22
C PRO A 999 40.09 -21.08 17.07
N ALA A 1000 40.89 -22.16 17.06
CA ALA A 1000 41.83 -22.46 15.98
C ALA A 1000 41.21 -23.34 14.86
N ALA A 1001 39.97 -23.82 15.03
CA ALA A 1001 39.29 -24.66 14.06
C ALA A 1001 38.58 -23.83 12.96
N GLY A 1002 38.60 -24.33 11.73
CA GLY A 1002 38.09 -23.62 10.55
C GLY A 1002 36.56 -23.50 10.46
N ASP A 1003 35.85 -24.07 11.43
CA ASP A 1003 34.40 -24.09 11.60
C ASP A 1003 33.93 -23.33 12.84
N TYR A 1004 34.83 -22.76 13.67
CA TYR A 1004 34.52 -22.00 14.88
C TYR A 1004 33.37 -20.99 14.69
N THR A 1005 33.49 -20.11 13.69
CA THR A 1005 32.46 -19.12 13.34
C THR A 1005 31.13 -19.76 12.91
N ASN A 1006 31.17 -20.91 12.23
CA ASN A 1006 29.95 -21.61 11.81
C ASN A 1006 29.23 -22.22 13.02
N ARG A 1007 29.96 -22.81 13.97
CA ARG A 1007 29.36 -23.39 15.20
C ARG A 1007 28.73 -22.31 16.09
N ILE A 1008 29.32 -21.11 16.14
CA ILE A 1008 28.69 -19.93 16.77
C ILE A 1008 27.39 -19.55 16.04
N ARG A 1009 27.38 -19.50 14.71
CA ARG A 1009 26.16 -19.24 13.93
C ARG A 1009 25.08 -20.32 14.13
N GLU A 1010 25.48 -21.60 14.24
CA GLU A 1010 24.57 -22.71 14.48
C GLU A 1010 23.93 -22.63 15.87
N VAL A 1011 24.69 -22.36 16.94
CA VAL A 1011 24.10 -22.18 18.29
C VAL A 1011 23.22 -20.93 18.38
N VAL A 1012 23.58 -19.83 17.72
CA VAL A 1012 22.71 -18.63 17.66
C VAL A 1012 21.38 -18.94 16.96
N GLY A 1013 21.39 -19.72 15.88
CA GLY A 1013 20.17 -20.22 15.22
C GLY A 1013 19.35 -21.17 16.09
N PHE A 1014 20.00 -21.94 16.97
CA PHE A 1014 19.35 -22.75 17.99
C PHE A 1014 18.72 -21.89 19.11
N LEU A 1015 19.41 -20.86 19.60
CA LEU A 1015 18.88 -19.95 20.62
C LEU A 1015 17.64 -19.18 20.14
N PHE A 1016 17.63 -18.69 18.89
CA PHE A 1016 16.42 -18.13 18.26
C PHE A 1016 15.28 -19.15 18.07
N SER A 1017 15.60 -20.45 18.08
CA SER A 1017 14.62 -21.54 18.00
C SER A 1017 14.09 -21.98 19.37
N LEU A 1018 14.64 -21.47 20.49
CA LEU A 1018 14.13 -21.76 21.83
C LEU A 1018 12.72 -21.16 22.04
N PRO A 1019 11.88 -21.80 22.89
CA PRO A 1019 10.59 -21.23 23.28
C PRO A 1019 10.70 -19.81 23.80
N ARG A 1020 11.68 -19.52 24.68
CA ARG A 1020 11.89 -18.20 25.30
C ARG A 1020 12.01 -17.06 24.28
N PHE A 1021 12.60 -17.29 23.10
CA PHE A 1021 12.72 -16.24 22.08
C PHE A 1021 11.38 -15.97 21.35
N GLN A 1022 10.46 -16.94 21.33
CA GLN A 1022 9.15 -16.77 20.68
C GLN A 1022 8.23 -15.80 21.44
N PHE A 1023 8.52 -15.47 22.71
CA PHE A 1023 7.68 -14.62 23.55
C PHE A 1023 8.24 -13.21 23.79
N GLN A 1024 7.39 -12.28 24.21
CA GLN A 1024 7.68 -10.90 24.66
C GLN A 1024 7.40 -10.74 26.17
#